data_AF-A0AAJ1W1R1-F1
#
_entry.id   AF-A0AAJ1W1R1-F1
#
_cell.length_a   1.000
_cell.length_b   1.000
_cell.length_c   1.000
_cell.angle_alpha   90.00
_cell.angle_beta   90.00
_cell.angle_gamma   90.00
#
_symmetry.space_group_name_H-M   'P 1'
#
loop_
_entity.id
_entity.type
_entity.pdbx_description
1 polymer ?
#
loop_
_entity_poly.entity_id
_entity_poly.type
_entity_poly.pdbx_seq_one_letter_code
_entity_poly.pdbx_strand_id
1 'polypeptide(L)'
;MDESVALGTLATYRLTPEPRLYVIGSFEKGVTVYGQQVRALNLACALMTAGAIKPTTSGGPSQRIAIVGGGFAGLTLAAALHKKGAPINITLFERQDTVLPLQHGCDSRWLHPHIYEWPRPGSEAYSAALPVLNWTSGRASDVVVQVLDEWARIFPDKKDDSIRIFCNAQHLQVASDPSGKLTVEWVGSRRNTKDPSLPHESSPGAVGAEERFDHVVLAIGYGLENKGEKEWAPSYWRNEPFAQPNLGQARMTYIVSGAGDGGLIDLFRLRIANFRQDRILSELFSGRRELTAQLRVIAQSVDADSIFSQLEALWIKDELKSDTEKVIQLLRDRLRNDTTVILHLRKPSFTKIFSDNKASFQNRLLAYLLYKIGAFYPSNVPIDRLVAEHEIPKSRIIIRHGTNRLSEFESVLCEDFYKHVKTAAEAKTHEQTEEMGWQGGYFDEQDLDLTSDEEDEEIKQQWRQEYLPSPLETIAESFTCAVAGYLSVDHPADKRLRVTLHRRLAIGPETVLQQCCNYSGILIEDNGPTAGRTFPAANGAIGLALCHQQVIRTRENADKGFLRADARSLDVVVKARKMSGNVESMAAVPLLTNNGVGTPRSVLGVLYMDSDQPDFFVEDRLKNIYKMITNFLESLKHINQTRAGRLVNTSFWGEAAHTVLDGPAATIKSTSDLRALEFAGADELPVADGVLQLNIDFRDFRPVE
;
A
#
# COMPACT_ATOMS: atom_id res chain seq x y z
N MET A 1 -5.54 11.09 12.87
CA MET A 1 -6.98 10.69 12.81
C MET A 1 -7.69 11.53 13.84
N ASP A 2 -8.87 12.10 13.57
CA ASP A 2 -9.65 12.83 14.59
C ASP A 2 -10.24 11.85 15.61
N GLU A 3 -10.33 12.22 16.89
CA GLU A 3 -10.93 11.43 17.98
C GLU A 3 -12.34 10.93 17.64
N SER A 4 -13.19 11.77 17.03
CA SER A 4 -14.55 11.37 16.63
C SER A 4 -14.53 10.25 15.58
N VAL A 5 -13.63 10.36 14.59
CA VAL A 5 -13.42 9.35 13.56
C VAL A 5 -12.81 8.08 14.16
N ALA A 6 -11.90 8.22 15.13
CA ALA A 6 -11.30 7.11 15.85
C ALA A 6 -12.33 6.31 16.64
N LEU A 7 -13.24 6.98 17.36
CA LEU A 7 -14.33 6.34 18.08
C LEU A 7 -15.29 5.58 17.14
N GLY A 8 -15.68 6.22 16.04
CA GLY A 8 -16.51 5.60 15.00
C GLY A 8 -15.83 4.39 14.36
N THR A 9 -14.53 4.51 14.06
CA THR A 9 -13.71 3.40 13.54
C THR A 9 -13.64 2.28 14.56
N LEU A 10 -13.28 2.56 15.81
CA LEU A 10 -13.14 1.54 16.86
C LEU A 10 -14.44 0.74 17.08
N ALA A 11 -15.60 1.40 16.94
CA ALA A 11 -16.90 0.74 17.05
C ALA A 11 -17.12 -0.37 16.01
N THR A 12 -16.57 -0.24 14.78
CA THR A 12 -16.71 -1.28 13.74
C THR A 12 -15.81 -2.49 13.97
N TYR A 13 -14.80 -2.38 14.85
CA TYR A 13 -13.93 -3.50 15.23
C TYR A 13 -14.39 -4.17 16.53
N ARG A 14 -15.11 -3.45 17.41
CA ARG A 14 -15.47 -3.92 18.76
C ARG A 14 -16.72 -4.82 18.74
N LEU A 15 -16.56 -6.08 19.14
CA LEU A 15 -17.64 -7.07 19.19
C LEU A 15 -18.54 -6.90 20.42
N THR A 16 -17.98 -6.50 21.55
CA THR A 16 -18.69 -6.35 22.83
C THR A 16 -18.32 -5.02 23.52
N PRO A 17 -19.28 -4.30 24.12
CA PRO A 17 -18.99 -3.09 24.90
C PRO A 17 -18.06 -3.38 26.08
N GLU A 18 -18.31 -4.42 26.87
CA GLU A 18 -17.32 -4.99 27.79
C GLU A 18 -17.55 -6.52 27.81
N PRO A 19 -16.48 -7.34 27.80
CA PRO A 19 -15.08 -6.94 27.76
C PRO A 19 -14.61 -6.43 26.38
N ARG A 20 -13.38 -5.91 26.30
CA ARG A 20 -12.77 -5.33 25.08
C ARG A 20 -12.28 -6.40 24.09
N LEU A 21 -13.23 -6.99 23.38
CA LEU A 21 -13.00 -7.98 22.31
C LEU A 21 -13.16 -7.32 20.93
N TYR A 22 -12.13 -7.45 20.08
CA TYR A 22 -12.10 -6.86 18.75
C TYR A 22 -11.94 -7.92 17.65
N VAL A 23 -12.33 -7.61 16.42
CA VAL A 23 -12.15 -8.47 15.23
C VAL A 23 -11.60 -7.66 14.06
N ILE A 24 -10.73 -8.25 13.23
CA ILE A 24 -10.19 -7.61 12.02
C ILE A 24 -10.58 -8.40 10.76
N GLY A 25 -11.27 -7.74 9.84
CA GLY A 25 -11.45 -8.14 8.43
C GLY A 25 -12.36 -9.34 8.18
N SER A 26 -12.85 -10.03 9.22
CA SER A 26 -13.48 -11.35 9.08
C SER A 26 -14.85 -11.32 8.37
N PHE A 27 -15.52 -10.16 8.33
CA PHE A 27 -16.83 -10.00 7.69
C PHE A 27 -16.75 -9.44 6.26
N GLU A 28 -15.55 -9.06 5.80
CA GLU A 28 -15.38 -8.28 4.58
C GLU A 28 -15.46 -9.09 3.29
N LYS A 29 -15.81 -8.37 2.22
CA LYS A 29 -15.68 -8.80 0.82
C LYS A 29 -14.45 -8.09 0.24
N GLY A 30 -13.61 -8.78 -0.54
CA GLY A 30 -12.35 -8.20 -1.04
C GLY A 30 -11.18 -8.47 -0.10
N VAL A 31 -10.78 -9.72 -0.01
CA VAL A 31 -9.88 -10.25 1.03
C VAL A 31 -8.39 -10.14 0.66
N THR A 32 -7.97 -8.99 0.15
CA THR A 32 -6.59 -8.78 -0.27
C THR A 32 -5.64 -8.74 0.95
N VAL A 33 -4.35 -9.02 0.72
CA VAL A 33 -3.32 -8.85 1.77
C VAL A 33 -3.22 -7.40 2.20
N TYR A 34 -3.19 -6.48 1.21
CA TYR A 34 -3.16 -5.04 1.45
C TYR A 34 -4.33 -4.57 2.33
N GLY A 35 -5.57 -4.93 1.97
CA GLY A 35 -6.74 -4.54 2.74
C GLY A 35 -6.77 -5.12 4.16
N GLN A 36 -6.17 -6.29 4.41
CA GLN A 36 -6.03 -6.84 5.76
C GLN A 36 -5.08 -6.00 6.62
N GLN A 37 -3.96 -5.54 6.04
CA GLN A 37 -3.00 -4.71 6.75
C GLN A 37 -3.55 -3.30 7.00
N VAL A 38 -4.23 -2.68 6.02
CA VAL A 38 -4.87 -1.37 6.22
C VAL A 38 -5.87 -1.39 7.37
N ARG A 39 -6.71 -2.42 7.46
CA ARG A 39 -7.65 -2.59 8.59
C ARG A 39 -6.93 -2.73 9.93
N ALA A 40 -5.84 -3.49 9.97
CA ALA A 40 -5.02 -3.62 11.18
C ALA A 40 -4.39 -2.27 11.61
N LEU A 41 -3.90 -1.47 10.65
CA LEU A 41 -3.37 -0.13 10.91
C LEU A 41 -4.45 0.85 11.36
N ASN A 42 -5.64 0.79 10.76
CA ASN A 42 -6.78 1.58 11.18
C ASN A 42 -7.17 1.27 12.63
N LEU A 43 -7.19 -0.01 13.02
CA LEU A 43 -7.44 -0.40 14.41
C LEU A 43 -6.36 0.10 15.35
N ALA A 44 -5.07 -0.03 14.99
CA ALA A 44 -3.97 0.46 15.82
C ALA A 44 -4.08 1.97 16.10
N CYS A 45 -4.37 2.76 15.06
CA CYS A 45 -4.63 4.19 15.19
C CYS A 45 -5.86 4.46 16.07
N ALA A 46 -6.98 3.80 15.80
CA ALA A 46 -8.22 4.02 16.54
C ALA A 46 -8.08 3.68 18.03
N LEU A 47 -7.35 2.61 18.39
CA LEU A 47 -7.09 2.23 19.79
C LEU A 47 -6.31 3.29 20.56
N MET A 48 -5.32 3.92 19.93
CA MET A 48 -4.50 4.96 20.54
C MET A 48 -5.26 6.29 20.62
N THR A 49 -5.79 6.76 19.49
CA THR A 49 -6.45 8.07 19.39
C THR A 49 -7.75 8.14 20.18
N ALA A 50 -8.51 7.05 20.27
CA ALA A 50 -9.70 6.99 21.13
C ALA A 50 -9.38 6.78 22.63
N GLY A 51 -8.10 6.73 23.01
CA GLY A 51 -7.66 6.54 24.39
C GLY A 51 -7.96 5.16 24.99
N ALA A 52 -8.27 4.16 24.16
CA ALA A 52 -8.49 2.78 24.63
C ALA A 52 -7.18 2.15 25.14
N ILE A 53 -6.07 2.49 24.48
CA ILE A 53 -4.69 2.27 24.91
C ILE A 53 -4.08 3.65 25.15
N LYS A 54 -3.52 3.89 26.35
CA LYS A 54 -2.92 5.17 26.71
C LYS A 54 -1.42 5.18 26.40
N PRO A 55 -0.82 6.32 25.98
CA PRO A 55 0.62 6.42 25.74
C PRO A 55 1.47 6.19 27.00
N THR A 56 2.74 5.81 26.81
CA THR A 56 3.75 5.52 27.85
C THR A 56 3.98 6.67 28.83
N THR A 57 3.82 7.93 28.38
CA THR A 57 3.95 9.14 29.22
C THR A 57 2.89 9.26 30.32
N SER A 58 1.84 8.44 30.29
CA SER A 58 0.74 8.48 31.26
C SER A 58 1.05 7.79 32.60
N GLY A 59 2.24 7.19 32.78
CA GLY A 59 2.66 6.54 34.04
C GLY A 59 1.81 5.33 34.48
N GLY A 60 0.99 4.79 33.57
CA GLY A 60 0.13 3.61 33.83
C GLY A 60 0.87 2.29 33.62
N PRO A 61 0.35 1.17 34.18
CA PRO A 61 0.91 -0.16 33.94
C PRO A 61 0.72 -0.58 32.48
N SER A 62 1.67 -1.33 31.93
CA SER A 62 1.56 -1.85 30.57
C SER A 62 0.31 -2.72 30.41
N GLN A 63 -0.51 -2.43 29.39
CA GLN A 63 -1.71 -3.21 29.10
C GLN A 63 -1.35 -4.52 28.37
N ARG A 64 -2.04 -5.61 28.70
CA ARG A 64 -1.82 -6.90 28.03
C ARG A 64 -2.78 -7.07 26.88
N ILE A 65 -2.24 -7.36 25.69
CA ILE A 65 -3.02 -7.56 24.47
C ILE A 65 -2.76 -8.95 23.91
N ALA A 66 -3.82 -9.73 23.73
CA ALA A 66 -3.76 -10.97 22.97
C ALA A 66 -4.17 -10.72 21.52
N ILE A 67 -3.38 -11.23 20.57
CA ILE A 67 -3.69 -11.20 19.14
C ILE A 67 -3.83 -12.65 18.67
N VAL A 68 -5.03 -13.05 18.26
CA VAL A 68 -5.30 -14.41 17.78
C VAL A 68 -5.28 -14.43 16.25
N GLY A 69 -4.21 -14.98 15.68
CA GLY A 69 -3.95 -15.10 14.25
C GLY A 69 -2.60 -14.48 13.86
N GLY A 70 -1.65 -15.30 13.39
CA GLY A 70 -0.32 -14.88 12.90
C GLY A 70 -0.28 -14.63 11.39
N GLY A 71 -1.39 -14.17 10.81
CA GLY A 71 -1.47 -13.71 9.43
C GLY A 71 -1.01 -12.25 9.27
N PHE A 72 -1.16 -11.70 8.05
CA PHE A 72 -0.78 -10.30 7.76
C PHE A 72 -1.45 -9.29 8.69
N ALA A 73 -2.75 -9.45 8.99
CA ALA A 73 -3.46 -8.54 9.89
C ALA A 73 -2.89 -8.55 11.32
N GLY A 74 -2.65 -9.73 11.89
CA GLY A 74 -2.17 -9.86 13.27
C GLY A 74 -0.74 -9.37 13.45
N LEU A 75 0.16 -9.70 12.50
CA LEU A 75 1.52 -9.17 12.49
C LEU A 75 1.52 -7.65 12.30
N THR A 76 0.74 -7.12 11.36
CA THR A 76 0.67 -5.68 11.14
C THR A 76 0.14 -4.94 12.37
N LEU A 77 -0.89 -5.46 13.05
CA LEU A 77 -1.38 -4.85 14.28
C LEU A 77 -0.30 -4.82 15.38
N ALA A 78 0.38 -5.95 15.60
CA ALA A 78 1.42 -6.06 16.62
C ALA A 78 2.56 -5.07 16.36
N ALA A 79 3.07 -5.05 15.13
CA ALA A 79 4.12 -4.14 14.70
C ALA A 79 3.67 -2.66 14.78
N ALA A 80 2.43 -2.38 14.40
CA ALA A 80 1.87 -1.03 14.42
C ALA A 80 1.74 -0.47 15.84
N LEU A 81 1.23 -1.26 16.78
CA LEU A 81 1.11 -0.84 18.17
C LEU A 81 2.48 -0.64 18.83
N HIS A 82 3.47 -1.49 18.51
CA HIS A 82 4.85 -1.31 18.97
C HIS A 82 5.46 -0.02 18.40
N LYS A 83 5.34 0.22 17.08
CA LYS A 83 5.88 1.42 16.43
C LYS A 83 5.23 2.72 16.93
N LYS A 84 3.96 2.66 17.35
CA LYS A 84 3.24 3.74 18.03
C LYS A 84 3.65 3.95 19.50
N GLY A 85 4.63 3.22 20.01
CA GLY A 85 5.15 3.39 21.37
C GLY A 85 4.15 3.08 22.47
N ALA A 86 3.16 2.21 22.21
CA ALA A 86 2.16 1.85 23.18
C ALA A 86 2.81 1.10 24.38
N PRO A 87 2.44 1.40 25.65
CA PRO A 87 2.89 0.65 26.81
C PRO A 87 2.13 -0.66 26.89
N ILE A 88 2.49 -1.62 26.04
CA ILE A 88 1.75 -2.87 25.90
C ILE A 88 2.66 -4.09 25.93
N ASN A 89 2.10 -5.19 26.42
CA ASN A 89 2.67 -6.52 26.32
C ASN A 89 1.79 -7.35 25.39
N ILE A 90 2.30 -7.63 24.20
CA ILE A 90 1.60 -8.37 23.15
C ILE A 90 1.87 -9.86 23.32
N THR A 91 0.81 -10.67 23.22
CA THR A 91 0.93 -12.12 23.01
C THR A 91 0.20 -12.49 21.74
N LEU A 92 0.95 -12.89 20.71
CA LEU A 92 0.43 -13.29 19.42
C LEU A 92 0.37 -14.81 19.33
N PHE A 93 -0.77 -15.32 18.85
CA PHE A 93 -1.03 -16.74 18.72
C PHE A 93 -1.27 -17.13 17.26
N GLU A 94 -0.60 -18.18 16.79
CA GLU A 94 -0.81 -18.79 15.48
C GLU A 94 -1.00 -20.29 15.62
N ARG A 95 -2.04 -20.83 14.97
CA ARG A 95 -2.38 -22.26 15.03
C ARG A 95 -1.34 -23.12 14.32
N GLN A 96 -0.76 -22.62 13.24
CA GLN A 96 0.24 -23.36 12.45
C GLN A 96 1.65 -23.20 13.04
N ASP A 97 2.58 -24.02 12.55
CA ASP A 97 3.97 -24.05 13.02
C ASP A 97 4.72 -22.75 12.72
N THR A 98 4.28 -21.95 11.75
CA THR A 98 4.90 -20.66 11.39
C THR A 98 3.84 -19.59 11.18
N VAL A 99 4.24 -18.33 11.27
CA VAL A 99 3.43 -17.18 10.88
C VAL A 99 3.29 -17.10 9.35
N LEU A 100 2.26 -16.39 8.88
CA LEU A 100 1.91 -16.29 7.45
C LEU A 100 1.81 -17.67 6.75
N PRO A 101 1.24 -18.71 7.38
CA PRO A 101 1.41 -20.11 6.96
C PRO A 101 0.80 -20.45 5.60
N LEU A 102 -0.18 -19.66 5.15
CA LEU A 102 -0.80 -19.84 3.83
C LEU A 102 0.15 -19.41 2.71
N GLN A 103 0.76 -18.22 2.85
CA GLN A 103 1.61 -17.65 1.80
C GLN A 103 3.05 -18.17 1.85
N HIS A 104 3.49 -18.66 3.01
CA HIS A 104 4.82 -19.18 3.20
C HIS A 104 5.12 -20.35 2.23
N GLY A 105 6.16 -20.19 1.41
CA GLY A 105 6.56 -21.17 0.39
C GLY A 105 5.61 -21.30 -0.81
N CYS A 106 4.67 -20.37 -1.00
CA CYS A 106 3.77 -20.35 -2.16
C CYS A 106 4.38 -19.56 -3.33
N ASP A 107 5.04 -20.25 -4.26
CA ASP A 107 5.68 -19.64 -5.45
C ASP A 107 4.74 -19.50 -6.65
N SER A 108 3.61 -20.20 -6.60
CA SER A 108 2.67 -20.31 -7.72
C SER A 108 1.60 -19.23 -7.76
N ARG A 109 1.48 -18.42 -6.69
CA ARG A 109 0.52 -17.31 -6.58
C ARG A 109 1.28 -15.98 -6.50
N TRP A 110 0.74 -14.98 -7.20
CA TRP A 110 1.27 -13.63 -7.19
C TRP A 110 0.41 -12.76 -6.27
N LEU A 111 1.07 -11.93 -5.46
CA LEU A 111 0.42 -10.91 -4.65
C LEU A 111 0.75 -9.54 -5.23
N HIS A 112 -0.28 -8.70 -5.35
CA HIS A 112 -0.14 -7.33 -5.77
C HIS A 112 -1.10 -6.47 -4.94
N PRO A 113 -0.65 -5.34 -4.38
CA PRO A 113 -1.42 -4.59 -3.40
C PRO A 113 -2.70 -3.99 -3.99
N HIS A 114 -2.60 -3.38 -5.18
CA HIS A 114 -3.68 -2.56 -5.74
C HIS A 114 -4.36 -3.10 -7.00
N ILE A 115 -3.92 -4.25 -7.55
CA ILE A 115 -4.34 -4.68 -8.90
C ILE A 115 -5.84 -5.00 -8.98
N TYR A 116 -6.45 -5.38 -7.86
CA TYR A 116 -7.89 -5.65 -7.76
C TYR A 116 -8.75 -4.40 -7.98
N GLU A 117 -8.17 -3.20 -7.86
CA GLU A 117 -8.82 -1.92 -8.13
C GLU A 117 -8.72 -1.48 -9.60
N TRP A 118 -8.00 -2.24 -10.44
CA TRP A 118 -7.88 -1.90 -11.86
C TRP A 118 -9.26 -1.83 -12.51
N PRO A 119 -9.57 -0.79 -13.32
CA PRO A 119 -8.66 0.18 -13.97
C PRO A 119 -8.53 1.55 -13.27
N ARG A 120 -8.72 1.62 -11.94
CA ARG A 120 -8.53 2.88 -11.18
C ARG A 120 -7.08 3.39 -11.35
N PRO A 121 -6.86 4.72 -11.47
CA PRO A 121 -5.51 5.28 -11.42
C PRO A 121 -4.78 4.83 -10.14
N GLY A 122 -3.52 4.41 -10.29
CA GLY A 122 -2.70 3.90 -9.19
C GLY A 122 -2.85 2.40 -8.88
N SER A 123 -3.82 1.70 -9.51
CA SER A 123 -4.01 0.25 -9.32
C SER A 123 -2.82 -0.63 -9.75
N GLU A 124 -1.93 -0.09 -10.60
CA GLU A 124 -0.73 -0.76 -11.09
C GLU A 124 0.53 -0.46 -10.24
N ALA A 125 0.37 0.23 -9.12
CA ALA A 125 1.46 0.50 -8.19
C ALA A 125 1.97 -0.81 -7.54
N TYR A 126 3.28 -1.03 -7.64
CA TYR A 126 3.91 -2.28 -7.19
C TYR A 126 4.09 -2.34 -5.68
N SER A 127 4.42 -1.22 -5.04
CA SER A 127 4.55 -1.12 -3.57
C SER A 127 3.19 -0.95 -2.90
N ALA A 128 3.02 -1.55 -1.73
CA ALA A 128 1.87 -1.31 -0.86
C ALA A 128 1.91 0.06 -0.15
N ALA A 129 3.11 0.67 -0.09
CA ALA A 129 3.50 1.80 0.78
C ALA A 129 2.70 1.90 2.07
N LEU A 130 2.76 0.83 2.84
CA LEU A 130 2.28 0.85 4.21
C LEU A 130 3.38 1.44 5.10
N PRO A 131 3.03 2.22 6.15
CA PRO A 131 4.01 2.76 7.10
C PRO A 131 4.64 1.66 7.98
N VAL A 132 4.06 0.46 7.98
CA VAL A 132 4.43 -0.69 8.81
C VAL A 132 4.31 -1.95 7.99
N LEU A 133 5.36 -2.79 7.99
CA LEU A 133 5.43 -4.04 7.23
C LEU A 133 5.09 -3.86 5.74
N ASN A 134 5.76 -2.87 5.12
CA ASN A 134 5.60 -2.61 3.69
C ASN A 134 6.12 -3.78 2.84
N TRP A 135 5.61 -3.89 1.61
CA TRP A 135 6.06 -4.89 0.66
C TRP A 135 5.78 -4.43 -0.78
N THR A 136 6.46 -5.07 -1.73
CA THR A 136 6.28 -4.87 -3.17
C THR A 136 5.73 -6.15 -3.81
N SER A 137 4.94 -5.98 -4.87
CA SER A 137 4.26 -7.08 -5.53
C SER A 137 5.25 -8.18 -5.94
N GLY A 138 4.94 -9.43 -5.61
CA GLY A 138 5.86 -10.55 -5.69
C GLY A 138 5.13 -11.88 -5.73
N ARG A 139 5.89 -12.98 -5.78
CA ARG A 139 5.30 -14.28 -5.40
C ARG A 139 4.85 -14.21 -3.95
N ALA A 140 3.84 -14.98 -3.58
CA ALA A 140 3.36 -14.99 -2.21
C ALA A 140 4.47 -15.35 -1.20
N SER A 141 5.38 -16.26 -1.56
CA SER A 141 6.61 -16.56 -0.81
C SER A 141 7.55 -15.35 -0.67
N ASP A 142 7.83 -14.64 -1.76
CA ASP A 142 8.73 -13.46 -1.74
C ASP A 142 8.15 -12.32 -0.89
N VAL A 143 6.83 -12.12 -0.91
CA VAL A 143 6.15 -11.13 -0.08
C VAL A 143 6.24 -11.49 1.41
N VAL A 144 6.17 -12.78 1.76
CA VAL A 144 6.40 -13.23 3.15
C VAL A 144 7.81 -12.87 3.61
N VAL A 145 8.83 -13.10 2.78
CA VAL A 145 10.21 -12.72 3.10
C VAL A 145 10.32 -11.21 3.34
N GLN A 146 9.79 -10.39 2.42
CA GLN A 146 9.80 -8.93 2.58
C GLN A 146 9.13 -8.46 3.88
N VAL A 147 7.97 -9.01 4.22
CA VAL A 147 7.24 -8.63 5.44
C VAL A 147 7.98 -9.09 6.71
N LEU A 148 8.60 -10.27 6.70
CA LEU A 148 9.39 -10.75 7.83
C LEU A 148 10.70 -9.98 8.00
N ASP A 149 11.29 -9.49 6.90
CA ASP A 149 12.45 -8.59 6.96
C ASP A 149 12.08 -7.24 7.60
N GLU A 150 10.94 -6.65 7.25
CA GLU A 150 10.43 -5.44 7.92
C GLU A 150 10.12 -5.71 9.40
N TRP A 151 9.52 -6.86 9.71
CA TRP A 151 9.25 -7.29 11.08
C TRP A 151 10.53 -7.36 11.92
N ALA A 152 11.58 -7.99 11.39
CA ALA A 152 12.87 -8.12 12.06
C ALA A 152 13.58 -6.78 12.29
N ARG A 153 13.27 -5.73 11.50
CA ARG A 153 13.77 -4.37 11.74
C ARG A 153 13.03 -3.66 12.87
N ILE A 154 11.72 -3.90 12.99
CA ILE A 154 10.90 -3.35 14.08
C ILE A 154 11.25 -4.03 15.40
N PHE A 155 11.45 -5.35 15.39
CA PHE A 155 11.81 -6.14 16.56
C PHE A 155 13.23 -6.73 16.43
N PRO A 156 14.30 -5.92 16.60
CA PRO A 156 15.67 -6.42 16.53
C PRO A 156 15.96 -7.37 17.71
N ASP A 157 16.96 -8.27 17.55
CA ASP A 157 17.38 -9.39 18.46
C ASP A 157 17.68 -9.04 19.95
N LYS A 158 17.34 -7.84 20.42
CA LYS A 158 17.33 -7.53 21.85
C LYS A 158 16.23 -8.35 22.53
N LYS A 159 16.38 -8.62 23.83
CA LYS A 159 15.34 -9.20 24.69
C LYS A 159 14.14 -8.24 24.81
N ASP A 160 13.42 -8.07 23.72
CA ASP A 160 12.18 -7.32 23.71
C ASP A 160 11.08 -8.23 24.25
N ASP A 161 10.89 -8.15 25.57
CA ASP A 161 9.84 -8.87 26.28
C ASP A 161 8.45 -8.22 26.07
N SER A 162 8.35 -7.12 25.31
CA SER A 162 7.05 -6.50 24.98
C SER A 162 6.20 -7.35 24.04
N ILE A 163 6.79 -8.33 23.36
CA ILE A 163 6.06 -9.25 22.48
C ILE A 163 6.47 -10.71 22.69
N ARG A 164 5.46 -11.59 22.75
CA ARG A 164 5.62 -13.05 22.75
C ARG A 164 4.79 -13.65 21.63
N ILE A 165 5.39 -14.59 20.92
CA ILE A 165 4.76 -15.26 19.77
C ILE A 165 4.68 -16.74 20.08
N PHE A 166 3.49 -17.32 19.96
CA PHE A 166 3.24 -18.74 20.13
C PHE A 166 2.65 -19.31 18.84
N CYS A 167 3.38 -20.26 18.24
CA CYS A 167 2.93 -21.05 17.10
C CYS A 167 2.54 -22.46 17.55
N ASN A 168 1.93 -23.24 16.66
CA ASN A 168 1.27 -24.50 17.02
C ASN A 168 0.29 -24.29 18.19
N ALA A 169 -0.36 -23.12 18.24
CA ALA A 169 -1.32 -22.80 19.27
C ALA A 169 -2.55 -23.70 19.11
N GLN A 170 -2.69 -24.64 20.03
CA GLN A 170 -3.81 -25.56 20.16
C GLN A 170 -4.52 -25.31 21.49
N HIS A 171 -5.73 -25.85 21.63
CA HIS A 171 -6.57 -25.60 22.80
C HIS A 171 -6.69 -24.11 23.13
N LEU A 172 -6.68 -23.26 22.10
CA LEU A 172 -6.75 -21.82 22.28
C LEU A 172 -8.21 -21.47 22.57
N GLN A 173 -8.51 -21.01 23.78
CA GLN A 173 -9.85 -20.65 24.23
C GLN A 173 -9.86 -19.21 24.76
N VAL A 174 -10.70 -18.37 24.18
CA VAL A 174 -10.96 -17.00 24.63
C VAL A 174 -12.27 -16.99 25.40
N ALA A 175 -12.19 -16.59 26.67
CA ALA A 175 -13.33 -16.52 27.57
C ALA A 175 -13.27 -15.26 28.44
N SER A 176 -14.30 -15.07 29.26
CA SER A 176 -14.31 -14.08 30.32
C SER A 176 -14.26 -14.78 31.67
N ASP A 177 -13.44 -14.29 32.58
CA ASP A 177 -13.45 -14.78 33.96
C ASP A 177 -14.65 -14.22 34.75
N PRO A 178 -14.93 -14.73 35.97
CA PRO A 178 -16.05 -14.23 36.79
C PRO A 178 -15.97 -12.74 37.15
N SER A 179 -14.80 -12.10 37.00
CA SER A 179 -14.63 -10.65 37.20
C SER A 179 -14.89 -9.82 35.94
N GLY A 180 -15.22 -10.48 34.83
CA GLY A 180 -15.46 -9.83 33.54
C GLY A 180 -14.18 -9.55 32.74
N LYS A 181 -13.02 -10.09 33.13
CA LYS A 181 -11.76 -9.91 32.40
C LYS A 181 -11.56 -10.99 31.35
N LEU A 182 -10.99 -10.61 30.21
CA LEU A 182 -10.66 -11.57 29.15
C LEU A 182 -9.54 -12.50 29.62
N THR A 183 -9.73 -13.78 29.36
CA THR A 183 -8.75 -14.84 29.56
C THR A 183 -8.49 -15.53 28.23
N VAL A 184 -7.24 -15.90 28.01
CA VAL A 184 -6.85 -16.79 26.92
C VAL A 184 -6.12 -17.97 27.53
N GLU A 185 -6.66 -19.17 27.32
CA GLU A 185 -6.01 -20.44 27.60
C GLU A 185 -5.43 -20.99 26.30
N TRP A 186 -4.22 -21.56 26.31
CA TRP A 186 -3.60 -22.14 25.12
C TRP A 186 -2.54 -23.19 25.48
N VAL A 187 -2.21 -24.02 24.49
CA VAL A 187 -0.98 -24.83 24.44
C VAL A 187 -0.24 -24.45 23.17
N GLY A 188 1.02 -24.03 23.25
CA GLY A 188 1.78 -23.63 22.06
C GLY A 188 3.28 -23.53 22.26
N SER A 189 4.02 -23.50 21.15
CA SER A 189 5.48 -23.37 21.14
C SER A 189 5.89 -21.93 20.98
N ARG A 190 6.72 -21.42 21.91
CA ARG A 190 7.24 -20.06 21.84
C ARG A 190 8.21 -19.93 20.65
N ARG A 191 8.09 -18.83 19.91
CA ARG A 191 8.95 -18.49 18.77
C ARG A 191 9.94 -17.38 19.11
N ASN A 192 10.99 -17.27 18.31
CA ASN A 192 11.90 -16.13 18.35
C ASN A 192 11.14 -14.85 17.94
N THR A 193 11.41 -13.75 18.64
CA THR A 193 10.73 -12.47 18.41
C THR A 193 11.10 -11.83 17.07
N LYS A 194 12.40 -11.82 16.71
CA LYS A 194 12.89 -11.24 15.46
C LYS A 194 12.54 -12.12 14.26
N ASP A 195 12.72 -13.43 14.39
CA ASP A 195 12.38 -14.41 13.36
C ASP A 195 11.32 -15.39 13.89
N PRO A 196 10.02 -15.08 13.73
CA PRO A 196 8.94 -15.93 14.22
C PRO A 196 8.86 -17.30 13.53
N SER A 197 9.66 -17.56 12.49
CA SER A 197 9.78 -18.89 11.89
C SER A 197 10.66 -19.85 12.71
N LEU A 198 11.50 -19.30 13.59
CA LEU A 198 12.44 -20.08 14.40
C LEU A 198 11.89 -20.34 15.82
N PRO A 199 12.17 -21.52 16.42
CA PRO A 199 11.88 -21.76 17.84
C PRO A 199 12.60 -20.77 18.75
N HIS A 200 12.01 -20.46 19.91
CA HIS A 200 12.67 -19.64 20.92
C HIS A 200 13.84 -20.39 21.59
N GLU A 201 15.03 -19.76 21.68
CA GLU A 201 16.27 -20.39 22.12
C GLU A 201 16.18 -21.05 23.52
N SER A 202 15.49 -20.40 24.46
CA SER A 202 15.36 -20.86 25.85
C SER A 202 14.05 -21.60 26.15
N SER A 203 13.19 -21.80 25.16
CA SER A 203 11.89 -22.49 25.35
C SER A 203 11.46 -23.22 24.07
N PRO A 204 12.19 -24.27 23.66
CA PRO A 204 11.95 -24.94 22.38
C PRO A 204 10.69 -25.84 22.38
N GLY A 205 10.12 -26.14 23.56
CA GLY A 205 8.96 -27.01 23.72
C GLY A 205 7.63 -26.26 23.80
N ALA A 206 6.53 -27.00 23.59
CA ALA A 206 5.19 -26.49 23.81
C ALA A 206 4.92 -26.26 25.31
N VAL A 207 4.23 -25.17 25.64
CA VAL A 207 3.82 -24.79 26.99
C VAL A 207 2.30 -24.59 27.01
N GLY A 208 1.65 -25.14 28.03
CA GLY A 208 0.26 -24.83 28.36
C GLY A 208 0.17 -23.70 29.38
N ALA A 209 -0.65 -22.70 29.12
CA ALA A 209 -0.84 -21.56 30.01
C ALA A 209 -2.23 -20.93 29.87
N GLU A 210 -2.63 -20.22 30.90
CA GLU A 210 -3.79 -19.34 30.90
C GLU A 210 -3.35 -17.96 31.39
N GLU A 211 -3.71 -16.91 30.66
CA GLU A 211 -3.40 -15.54 31.03
C GLU A 211 -4.59 -14.59 30.86
N ARG A 212 -4.59 -13.53 31.66
CA ARG A 212 -5.58 -12.44 31.60
C ARG A 212 -5.09 -11.33 30.68
N PHE A 213 -6.00 -10.77 29.88
CA PHE A 213 -5.72 -9.70 28.93
C PHE A 213 -6.68 -8.53 29.13
N ASP A 214 -6.18 -7.31 28.88
CA ASP A 214 -6.99 -6.09 28.89
C ASP A 214 -7.73 -5.92 27.55
N HIS A 215 -7.13 -6.43 26.47
CA HIS A 215 -7.71 -6.45 25.13
C HIS A 215 -7.43 -7.78 24.44
N VAL A 216 -8.41 -8.31 23.71
CA VAL A 216 -8.21 -9.45 22.81
C VAL A 216 -8.62 -9.04 21.40
N VAL A 217 -7.74 -9.27 20.43
CA VAL A 217 -8.01 -8.99 19.02
C VAL A 217 -8.00 -10.29 18.22
N LEU A 218 -9.14 -10.58 17.60
CA LEU A 218 -9.32 -11.71 16.70
C LEU A 218 -8.88 -11.29 15.29
N ALA A 219 -7.61 -11.55 14.98
CA ALA A 219 -7.03 -11.44 13.65
C ALA A 219 -7.13 -12.78 12.89
N ILE A 220 -8.23 -13.52 13.13
CA ILE A 220 -8.49 -14.80 12.49
C ILE A 220 -8.83 -14.53 11.03
N GLY A 221 -7.90 -14.91 10.16
CA GLY A 221 -8.07 -14.81 8.72
C GLY A 221 -9.21 -15.70 8.21
N TYR A 222 -9.35 -15.76 6.89
CA TYR A 222 -10.50 -16.43 6.28
C TYR A 222 -10.50 -17.96 6.39
N GLY A 223 -9.46 -18.56 6.95
CA GLY A 223 -9.32 -20.01 7.06
C GLY A 223 -9.00 -20.68 5.72
N LEU A 224 -9.07 -22.01 5.71
CA LEU A 224 -8.89 -22.82 4.51
C LEU A 224 -10.20 -22.96 3.73
N GLU A 225 -10.10 -23.34 2.46
CA GLU A 225 -11.27 -23.59 1.63
C GLU A 225 -12.15 -24.66 2.26
N ASN A 226 -13.48 -24.48 2.19
CA ASN A 226 -14.39 -25.53 2.64
C ASN A 226 -14.29 -26.70 1.65
N LYS A 227 -13.62 -27.77 2.08
CA LYS A 227 -13.41 -28.94 1.24
C LYS A 227 -14.54 -29.95 1.30
N GLY A 228 -15.36 -29.96 2.37
CA GLY A 228 -16.40 -30.98 2.56
C GLY A 228 -15.89 -32.41 2.26
N GLU A 229 -16.65 -33.20 1.49
CA GLU A 229 -16.24 -34.54 1.00
C GLU A 229 -15.09 -34.53 -0.03
N LYS A 230 -14.56 -33.36 -0.37
CA LYS A 230 -13.55 -33.14 -1.42
C LYS A 230 -12.21 -32.68 -0.84
N GLU A 231 -11.83 -33.25 0.31
CA GLU A 231 -10.55 -32.98 1.01
C GLU A 231 -9.31 -33.14 0.13
N TRP A 232 -9.40 -34.03 -0.86
CA TRP A 232 -8.36 -34.27 -1.85
C TRP A 232 -8.05 -33.06 -2.75
N ALA A 233 -8.94 -32.06 -2.82
CA ALA A 233 -8.72 -30.88 -3.64
C ALA A 233 -7.56 -30.04 -3.06
N PRO A 234 -6.58 -29.64 -3.89
CA PRO A 234 -5.46 -28.83 -3.41
C PRO A 234 -5.95 -27.44 -2.97
N SER A 235 -5.38 -26.94 -1.87
CA SER A 235 -5.64 -25.56 -1.43
C SER A 235 -5.08 -24.57 -2.47
N TYR A 236 -5.71 -23.39 -2.57
CA TYR A 236 -5.28 -22.30 -3.44
C TYR A 236 -3.84 -21.89 -3.21
N TRP A 237 -3.36 -21.98 -1.98
CA TRP A 237 -2.02 -21.56 -1.61
C TRP A 237 -0.94 -22.64 -1.79
N ARG A 238 -1.29 -23.84 -2.26
CA ARG A 238 -0.30 -24.90 -2.51
C ARG A 238 0.27 -24.79 -3.93
N ASN A 239 1.57 -25.04 -4.06
CA ASN A 239 2.23 -25.10 -5.36
C ASN A 239 1.71 -26.29 -6.15
N GLU A 240 1.41 -26.05 -7.43
CA GLU A 240 0.96 -27.05 -8.38
C GLU A 240 1.48 -26.73 -9.78
N PRO A 241 1.37 -27.67 -10.73
CA PRO A 241 1.92 -27.49 -12.07
C PRO A 241 0.97 -26.80 -13.07
N PHE A 242 -0.17 -26.23 -12.66
CA PHE A 242 -1.21 -25.74 -13.58
C PHE A 242 -0.70 -24.63 -14.51
N ALA A 243 0.23 -23.80 -14.03
CA ALA A 243 0.84 -22.74 -14.83
C ALA A 243 2.00 -23.23 -15.73
N GLN A 244 2.34 -24.52 -15.72
CA GLN A 244 3.45 -25.10 -16.48
C GLN A 244 2.96 -25.88 -17.71
N PRO A 245 3.74 -25.97 -18.80
CA PRO A 245 3.43 -26.85 -19.92
C PRO A 245 3.36 -28.31 -19.49
N ASN A 246 2.44 -29.08 -20.09
CA ASN A 246 2.37 -30.51 -19.86
C ASN A 246 3.58 -31.24 -20.49
N LEU A 247 4.33 -32.01 -19.69
CA LEU A 247 5.51 -32.74 -20.18
C LEU A 247 5.17 -34.10 -20.84
N GLY A 248 4.10 -34.77 -20.39
CA GLY A 248 3.79 -36.15 -20.80
C GLY A 248 2.60 -36.32 -21.74
N GLN A 249 1.73 -35.31 -21.88
CA GLN A 249 0.55 -35.39 -22.74
C GLN A 249 0.41 -34.10 -23.53
N ALA A 250 0.03 -34.22 -24.81
CA ALA A 250 -0.14 -33.08 -25.70
C ALA A 250 -1.30 -32.16 -25.28
N ARG A 251 -2.37 -32.71 -24.67
CA ARG A 251 -3.53 -31.92 -24.23
C ARG A 251 -4.23 -32.53 -23.02
N MET A 252 -4.60 -31.69 -22.05
CA MET A 252 -5.31 -32.11 -20.83
C MET A 252 -6.58 -31.31 -20.58
N THR A 253 -7.64 -31.96 -20.10
CA THR A 253 -8.89 -31.31 -19.69
C THR A 253 -8.95 -31.13 -18.18
N TYR A 254 -9.29 -29.92 -17.74
CA TYR A 254 -9.45 -29.52 -16.35
C TYR A 254 -10.88 -29.06 -16.06
N ILE A 255 -11.35 -29.28 -14.84
CA ILE A 255 -12.56 -28.64 -14.31
C ILE A 255 -12.13 -27.59 -13.29
N VAL A 256 -12.57 -26.36 -13.48
CA VAL A 256 -12.45 -25.30 -12.46
C VAL A 256 -13.85 -25.00 -11.94
N SER A 257 -14.11 -25.28 -10.67
CA SER A 257 -15.40 -24.97 -10.04
C SER A 257 -15.28 -23.81 -9.07
N GLY A 258 -15.86 -22.67 -9.46
CA GLY A 258 -15.85 -21.44 -8.67
C GLY A 258 -15.76 -20.22 -9.58
N ALA A 259 -16.51 -19.17 -9.25
CA ALA A 259 -16.60 -17.93 -10.03
C ALA A 259 -16.02 -16.70 -9.31
N GLY A 260 -15.39 -16.90 -8.14
CA GLY A 260 -14.65 -15.85 -7.44
C GLY A 260 -13.22 -15.72 -7.97
N ASP A 261 -12.47 -14.73 -7.47
CA ASP A 261 -11.12 -14.42 -7.94
C ASP A 261 -10.19 -15.64 -7.97
N GLY A 262 -10.16 -16.46 -6.91
CA GLY A 262 -9.29 -17.65 -6.88
C GLY A 262 -9.61 -18.70 -7.96
N GLY A 263 -10.89 -18.84 -8.34
CA GLY A 263 -11.32 -19.72 -9.43
C GLY A 263 -10.93 -19.15 -10.80
N LEU A 264 -11.15 -17.85 -11.00
CA LEU A 264 -10.78 -17.18 -12.24
C LEU A 264 -9.27 -17.13 -12.44
N ILE A 265 -8.48 -16.92 -11.38
CA ILE A 265 -7.01 -16.99 -11.45
C ILE A 265 -6.54 -18.38 -11.89
N ASP A 266 -7.12 -19.46 -11.37
CA ASP A 266 -6.77 -20.82 -11.80
C ASP A 266 -7.20 -21.09 -13.26
N LEU A 267 -8.35 -20.56 -13.71
CA LEU A 267 -8.73 -20.55 -15.12
C LEU A 267 -7.67 -19.85 -15.99
N PHE A 268 -7.18 -18.68 -15.58
CA PHE A 268 -6.20 -17.91 -16.33
C PHE A 268 -4.85 -18.61 -16.40
N ARG A 269 -4.38 -19.18 -15.29
CA ARG A 269 -3.13 -19.96 -15.22
C ARG A 269 -3.16 -21.18 -16.15
N LEU A 270 -4.32 -21.79 -16.31
CA LEU A 270 -4.52 -22.91 -17.24
C LEU A 270 -4.65 -22.48 -18.69
N ARG A 271 -5.21 -21.29 -19.00
CA ARG A 271 -5.52 -20.88 -20.38
C ARG A 271 -4.56 -19.88 -21.00
N ILE A 272 -3.84 -19.10 -20.21
CA ILE A 272 -2.95 -18.04 -20.68
C ILE A 272 -1.49 -18.45 -20.45
N ALA A 273 -0.70 -18.47 -21.52
CA ALA A 273 0.73 -18.75 -21.47
C ALA A 273 1.46 -17.63 -20.73
N ASN A 274 2.39 -18.02 -19.84
CA ASN A 274 3.15 -17.11 -18.99
C ASN A 274 2.23 -16.16 -18.21
N PHE A 275 1.09 -16.64 -17.72
CA PHE A 275 0.15 -15.81 -16.99
C PHE A 275 0.79 -15.21 -15.74
N ARG A 276 0.69 -13.88 -15.62
CA ARG A 276 1.12 -13.10 -14.48
C ARG A 276 0.12 -11.99 -14.21
N GLN A 277 -0.47 -12.01 -13.01
CA GLN A 277 -1.58 -11.12 -12.66
C GLN A 277 -1.15 -9.64 -12.64
N ASP A 278 0.08 -9.36 -12.20
CA ASP A 278 0.64 -8.01 -12.15
C ASP A 278 0.92 -7.40 -13.55
N ARG A 279 0.95 -8.22 -14.61
CA ARG A 279 1.38 -7.78 -15.95
C ARG A 279 0.34 -7.89 -17.01
N ILE A 280 -0.49 -8.93 -16.93
CA ILE A 280 -1.41 -9.30 -18.02
C ILE A 280 -2.23 -8.10 -18.48
N LEU A 281 -2.67 -7.24 -17.55
CA LEU A 281 -3.40 -6.02 -17.87
C LEU A 281 -2.51 -5.00 -18.59
N SER A 282 -1.32 -4.69 -18.07
CA SER A 282 -0.39 -3.78 -18.73
C SER A 282 0.01 -4.26 -20.14
N GLU A 283 0.23 -5.56 -20.33
CA GLU A 283 0.58 -6.17 -21.62
C GLU A 283 -0.58 -6.07 -22.62
N LEU A 284 -1.82 -6.24 -22.15
CA LEU A 284 -3.00 -6.16 -23.00
C LEU A 284 -3.44 -4.71 -23.29
N PHE A 285 -3.29 -3.77 -22.34
CA PHE A 285 -3.92 -2.45 -22.37
C PHE A 285 -2.94 -1.26 -22.46
N SER A 286 -1.63 -1.44 -22.26
CA SER A 286 -0.66 -0.34 -22.36
C SER A 286 -0.75 0.39 -23.71
N GLY A 287 -0.68 1.73 -23.68
CA GLY A 287 -0.83 2.58 -24.87
C GLY A 287 -2.29 2.81 -25.33
N ARG A 288 -3.29 2.14 -24.75
CA ARG A 288 -4.71 2.22 -25.15
C ARG A 288 -5.51 3.06 -24.17
N ARG A 289 -5.18 4.36 -24.11
CA ARG A 289 -5.70 5.29 -23.09
C ARG A 289 -7.22 5.43 -23.12
N GLU A 290 -7.80 5.61 -24.30
CA GLU A 290 -9.26 5.79 -24.44
C GLU A 290 -10.02 4.51 -24.06
N LEU A 291 -9.57 3.34 -24.52
CA LEU A 291 -10.16 2.07 -24.13
C LEU A 291 -10.13 1.86 -22.61
N THR A 292 -8.99 2.17 -21.97
CA THR A 292 -8.84 2.07 -20.52
C THR A 292 -9.74 3.07 -19.77
N ALA A 293 -9.91 4.28 -20.30
CA ALA A 293 -10.81 5.28 -19.74
C ALA A 293 -12.28 4.82 -19.79
N GLN A 294 -12.72 4.25 -20.91
CA GLN A 294 -14.08 3.71 -21.05
C GLN A 294 -14.30 2.50 -20.12
N LEU A 295 -13.31 1.62 -19.98
CA LEU A 295 -13.37 0.51 -19.02
C LEU A 295 -13.49 0.99 -17.57
N ARG A 296 -12.87 2.12 -17.23
CA ARG A 296 -13.01 2.75 -15.91
C ARG A 296 -14.43 3.23 -15.64
N VAL A 297 -15.09 3.81 -16.64
CA VAL A 297 -16.51 4.19 -16.54
C VAL A 297 -17.38 2.95 -16.28
N ILE A 298 -17.14 1.86 -17.01
CA ILE A 298 -17.89 0.61 -16.80
C ILE A 298 -17.64 0.03 -15.41
N ALA A 299 -16.38 0.03 -14.93
CA ALA A 299 -16.02 -0.50 -13.62
C ALA A 299 -16.68 0.26 -12.46
N GLN A 300 -16.99 1.55 -12.66
CA GLN A 300 -17.67 2.42 -11.70
C GLN A 300 -19.20 2.38 -11.81
N SER A 301 -19.75 1.60 -12.75
CA SER A 301 -21.20 1.49 -12.93
C SER A 301 -21.87 0.87 -11.71
N VAL A 302 -22.94 1.52 -11.23
CA VAL A 302 -23.74 1.07 -10.07
C VAL A 302 -24.60 -0.16 -10.43
N ASP A 303 -24.95 -0.33 -11.71
CA ASP A 303 -25.76 -1.45 -12.18
C ASP A 303 -24.87 -2.63 -12.62
N ALA A 304 -24.55 -3.51 -11.66
CA ALA A 304 -23.74 -4.70 -11.89
C ALA A 304 -24.36 -5.67 -12.92
N ASP A 305 -25.69 -5.69 -13.08
CA ASP A 305 -26.37 -6.55 -14.05
C ASP A 305 -26.11 -6.09 -15.50
N SER A 306 -25.71 -4.84 -15.69
CA SER A 306 -25.45 -4.25 -17.00
C SER A 306 -23.99 -4.35 -17.48
N ILE A 307 -23.02 -4.72 -16.61
CA ILE A 307 -21.58 -4.72 -16.94
C ILE A 307 -21.29 -5.56 -18.19
N PHE A 308 -21.88 -6.76 -18.29
CA PHE A 308 -21.67 -7.63 -19.46
C PHE A 308 -22.13 -6.95 -20.76
N SER A 309 -23.33 -6.36 -20.75
CA SER A 309 -23.89 -5.66 -21.90
C SER A 309 -23.08 -4.40 -22.26
N GLN A 310 -22.58 -3.67 -21.26
CA GLN A 310 -21.70 -2.53 -21.47
C GLN A 310 -20.36 -2.96 -22.11
N LEU A 311 -19.78 -4.09 -21.69
CA LEU A 311 -18.58 -4.65 -22.31
C LEU A 311 -18.83 -5.08 -23.76
N GLU A 312 -19.97 -5.72 -24.06
CA GLU A 312 -20.37 -6.05 -25.43
C GLU A 312 -20.49 -4.79 -26.30
N ALA A 313 -21.18 -3.76 -25.81
CA ALA A 313 -21.34 -2.50 -26.51
C ALA A 313 -20.00 -1.79 -26.75
N LEU A 314 -19.09 -1.82 -25.76
CA LEU A 314 -17.75 -1.24 -25.88
C LEU A 314 -16.93 -1.94 -26.96
N TRP A 315 -17.02 -3.28 -27.05
CA TRP A 315 -16.20 -4.07 -27.98
C TRP A 315 -16.60 -3.93 -29.45
N ILE A 316 -17.78 -3.36 -29.74
CA ILE A 316 -18.27 -3.11 -31.10
C ILE A 316 -18.18 -1.64 -31.52
N LYS A 317 -17.68 -0.74 -30.65
CA LYS A 317 -17.51 0.68 -31.00
C LYS A 317 -16.44 0.83 -32.10
N ASP A 318 -16.80 1.51 -33.18
CA ASP A 318 -15.90 1.72 -34.32
C ASP A 318 -14.66 2.54 -33.91
N GLU A 319 -14.79 3.51 -33.00
CA GLU A 319 -13.67 4.35 -32.57
C GLU A 319 -12.59 3.57 -31.80
N LEU A 320 -12.95 2.42 -31.22
CA LEU A 320 -12.06 1.59 -30.39
C LEU A 320 -11.66 0.28 -31.06
N LYS A 321 -12.15 0.02 -32.28
CA LYS A 321 -12.00 -1.26 -32.97
C LYS A 321 -10.54 -1.72 -33.09
N SER A 322 -9.64 -0.81 -33.46
CA SER A 322 -8.20 -1.11 -33.56
C SER A 322 -7.61 -1.58 -32.21
N ASP A 323 -7.95 -0.88 -31.12
CA ASP A 323 -7.45 -1.20 -29.79
C ASP A 323 -8.02 -2.52 -29.26
N THR A 324 -9.33 -2.75 -29.44
CA THR A 324 -10.02 -3.97 -28.99
C THR A 324 -9.60 -5.20 -29.79
N GLU A 325 -9.43 -5.09 -31.12
CA GLU A 325 -8.89 -6.15 -31.97
C GLU A 325 -7.45 -6.51 -31.57
N LYS A 326 -6.61 -5.51 -31.27
CA LYS A 326 -5.24 -5.74 -30.82
C LYS A 326 -5.20 -6.44 -29.46
N VAL A 327 -6.05 -6.06 -28.50
CA VAL A 327 -6.17 -6.74 -27.19
C VAL A 327 -6.54 -8.21 -27.38
N ILE A 328 -7.55 -8.49 -28.22
CA ILE A 328 -7.99 -9.85 -28.52
C ILE A 328 -6.88 -10.65 -29.20
N GLN A 329 -6.14 -10.06 -30.13
CA GLN A 329 -5.04 -10.74 -30.81
C GLN A 329 -3.91 -11.10 -29.84
N LEU A 330 -3.47 -10.16 -28.99
CA LEU A 330 -2.45 -10.42 -27.98
C LEU A 330 -2.85 -11.55 -27.02
N LEU A 331 -4.14 -11.62 -26.64
CA LEU A 331 -4.63 -12.70 -25.79
C LEU A 331 -4.69 -14.05 -26.53
N ARG A 332 -5.08 -14.05 -27.82
CA ARG A 332 -5.07 -15.26 -28.67
C ARG A 332 -3.67 -15.82 -28.85
N ASP A 333 -2.68 -14.96 -29.09
CA ASP A 333 -1.28 -15.36 -29.27
C ASP A 333 -0.70 -16.04 -28.01
N ARG A 334 -1.28 -15.75 -26.84
CA ARG A 334 -0.93 -16.36 -25.55
C ARG A 334 -1.85 -17.50 -25.15
N LEU A 335 -2.83 -17.87 -25.96
CA LEU A 335 -3.75 -18.94 -25.60
C LEU A 335 -2.99 -20.28 -25.57
N ARG A 336 -3.09 -20.98 -24.45
CA ARG A 336 -2.52 -22.32 -24.32
C ARG A 336 -3.30 -23.30 -25.19
N ASN A 337 -2.61 -24.18 -25.90
CA ASN A 337 -3.25 -25.23 -26.71
C ASN A 337 -3.13 -26.62 -26.07
N ASP A 338 -2.33 -26.73 -25.00
CA ASP A 338 -2.09 -27.96 -24.26
C ASP A 338 -3.10 -28.20 -23.12
N THR A 339 -4.05 -27.29 -22.93
CA THR A 339 -5.10 -27.44 -21.92
C THR A 339 -6.49 -27.13 -22.51
N THR A 340 -7.51 -27.73 -21.91
CA THR A 340 -8.92 -27.39 -22.07
C THR A 340 -9.49 -27.18 -20.68
N VAL A 341 -10.33 -26.15 -20.50
CA VAL A 341 -10.96 -25.89 -19.20
C VAL A 341 -12.48 -25.89 -19.34
N ILE A 342 -13.12 -26.61 -18.43
CA ILE A 342 -14.56 -26.52 -18.16
C ILE A 342 -14.73 -25.67 -16.89
N LEU A 343 -15.31 -24.48 -17.03
CA LEU A 343 -15.62 -23.61 -15.91
C LEU A 343 -16.99 -24.01 -15.34
N HIS A 344 -16.99 -24.74 -14.23
CA HIS A 344 -18.19 -25.20 -13.56
C HIS A 344 -18.81 -24.11 -12.68
N LEU A 345 -20.01 -23.66 -13.06
CA LEU A 345 -20.79 -22.59 -12.44
C LEU A 345 -22.05 -23.15 -11.79
N ARG A 346 -22.46 -22.58 -10.65
CA ARG A 346 -23.69 -22.99 -9.94
C ARG A 346 -24.97 -22.73 -10.74
N LYS A 347 -24.95 -21.72 -11.61
CA LYS A 347 -26.08 -21.32 -12.46
C LYS A 347 -25.63 -21.45 -13.93
N PRO A 348 -26.54 -21.76 -14.87
CA PRO A 348 -26.19 -22.08 -16.26
C PRO A 348 -25.57 -20.92 -17.05
N SER A 349 -25.72 -19.67 -16.61
CA SER A 349 -25.27 -18.51 -17.39
C SER A 349 -23.92 -17.97 -16.92
N PHE A 350 -22.96 -17.90 -17.86
CA PHE A 350 -21.69 -17.20 -17.71
C PHE A 350 -21.88 -15.71 -17.34
N THR A 351 -22.94 -15.06 -17.83
CA THR A 351 -23.20 -13.64 -17.56
C THR A 351 -23.39 -13.34 -16.07
N LYS A 352 -23.75 -14.32 -15.24
CA LYS A 352 -23.92 -14.11 -13.78
C LYS A 352 -22.61 -13.88 -13.03
N ILE A 353 -21.47 -14.17 -13.65
CA ILE A 353 -20.17 -13.78 -13.09
C ILE A 353 -20.09 -12.25 -12.97
N PHE A 354 -20.78 -11.51 -13.85
CA PHE A 354 -20.74 -10.05 -13.88
C PHE A 354 -21.66 -9.41 -12.84
N SER A 355 -22.71 -10.09 -12.40
CA SER A 355 -23.68 -9.53 -11.44
C SER A 355 -23.48 -9.94 -9.98
N ASP A 356 -22.89 -11.11 -9.69
CA ASP A 356 -22.77 -11.60 -8.30
C ASP A 356 -21.68 -10.85 -7.46
N ASN A 357 -20.90 -9.93 -8.05
CA ASN A 357 -19.78 -9.17 -7.46
C ASN A 357 -18.79 -10.01 -6.59
N LYS A 358 -18.60 -11.30 -6.96
CA LYS A 358 -17.71 -12.25 -6.25
C LYS A 358 -16.26 -12.22 -6.73
N ALA A 359 -16.01 -11.57 -7.85
CA ALA A 359 -14.69 -11.42 -8.44
C ALA A 359 -14.48 -9.96 -8.82
N SER A 360 -13.24 -9.51 -8.70
CA SER A 360 -12.81 -8.18 -9.12
C SER A 360 -13.12 -7.90 -10.59
N PHE A 361 -13.28 -6.61 -10.92
CA PHE A 361 -13.60 -6.18 -12.28
C PHE A 361 -12.58 -6.69 -13.30
N GLN A 362 -11.27 -6.58 -13.01
CA GLN A 362 -10.22 -7.09 -13.90
C GLN A 362 -10.35 -8.58 -14.24
N ASN A 363 -10.67 -9.42 -13.24
CA ASN A 363 -10.80 -10.86 -13.45
C ASN A 363 -12.09 -11.17 -14.23
N ARG A 364 -13.18 -10.43 -13.97
CA ARG A 364 -14.40 -10.53 -14.79
C ARG A 364 -14.13 -10.12 -16.25
N LEU A 365 -13.39 -9.03 -16.48
CA LEU A 365 -12.98 -8.59 -17.81
C LEU A 365 -12.11 -9.63 -18.50
N LEU A 366 -11.08 -10.17 -17.85
CA LEU A 366 -10.21 -11.17 -18.48
C LEU A 366 -10.97 -12.47 -18.79
N ALA A 367 -11.89 -12.88 -17.92
CA ALA A 367 -12.80 -13.99 -18.20
C ALA A 367 -13.72 -13.70 -19.39
N TYR A 368 -14.25 -12.47 -19.53
CA TYR A 368 -15.00 -12.02 -20.69
C TYR A 368 -14.16 -12.17 -21.97
N LEU A 369 -12.92 -11.66 -21.99
CA LEU A 369 -12.05 -11.74 -23.16
C LEU A 369 -11.76 -13.18 -23.56
N LEU A 370 -11.44 -14.04 -22.58
CA LEU A 370 -11.24 -15.47 -22.81
C LEU A 370 -12.50 -16.16 -23.34
N TYR A 371 -13.67 -15.79 -22.84
CA TYR A 371 -14.94 -16.31 -23.35
C TYR A 371 -15.16 -15.90 -24.82
N LYS A 372 -14.90 -14.63 -25.18
CA LYS A 372 -15.06 -14.12 -26.55
C LYS A 372 -14.14 -14.79 -27.56
N ILE A 373 -12.99 -15.33 -27.13
CA ILE A 373 -12.07 -16.09 -28.00
C ILE A 373 -12.26 -17.61 -27.90
N GLY A 374 -13.29 -18.09 -27.20
CA GLY A 374 -13.59 -19.53 -27.08
C GLY A 374 -12.56 -20.30 -26.27
N ALA A 375 -11.90 -19.65 -25.30
CA ALA A 375 -10.82 -20.27 -24.54
C ALA A 375 -11.29 -21.38 -23.58
N PHE A 376 -12.54 -21.37 -23.12
CA PHE A 376 -13.06 -22.34 -22.15
C PHE A 376 -14.57 -22.56 -22.35
N TYR A 377 -15.11 -23.59 -21.70
CA TYR A 377 -16.54 -23.93 -21.75
C TYR A 377 -17.19 -23.71 -20.39
N PRO A 378 -18.18 -22.80 -20.24
CA PRO A 378 -18.98 -22.73 -19.04
C PRO A 378 -19.93 -23.94 -18.97
N SER A 379 -20.09 -24.53 -17.79
CA SER A 379 -21.02 -25.64 -17.56
C SER A 379 -21.64 -25.56 -16.16
N ASN A 380 -22.87 -26.01 -16.02
CA ASN A 380 -23.53 -26.23 -14.73
C ASN A 380 -23.91 -27.71 -14.51
N VAL A 381 -23.40 -28.59 -15.37
CA VAL A 381 -23.59 -30.04 -15.24
C VAL A 381 -22.88 -30.50 -13.97
N PRO A 382 -23.50 -31.38 -13.15
CA PRO A 382 -22.87 -31.91 -11.95
C PRO A 382 -21.46 -32.43 -12.21
N ILE A 383 -20.51 -32.08 -11.33
CA ILE A 383 -19.08 -32.38 -11.52
C ILE A 383 -18.85 -33.87 -11.76
N ASP A 384 -19.53 -34.77 -11.05
CA ASP A 384 -19.33 -36.22 -11.19
C ASP A 384 -19.72 -36.73 -12.60
N ARG A 385 -20.72 -36.09 -13.21
CA ARG A 385 -21.11 -36.38 -14.58
C ARG A 385 -20.07 -35.86 -15.58
N LEU A 386 -19.56 -34.63 -15.38
CA LEU A 386 -18.46 -34.10 -16.21
C LEU A 386 -17.20 -34.96 -16.10
N VAL A 387 -16.91 -35.48 -14.91
CA VAL A 387 -15.78 -36.39 -14.66
C VAL A 387 -15.96 -37.68 -15.43
N ALA A 388 -17.16 -38.27 -15.43
CA ALA A 388 -17.46 -39.49 -16.17
C ALA A 388 -17.45 -39.27 -17.69
N GLU A 389 -18.03 -38.17 -18.18
CA GLU A 389 -18.12 -37.86 -19.62
C GLU A 389 -16.76 -37.54 -20.26
N HIS A 390 -15.83 -36.96 -19.50
CA HIS A 390 -14.53 -36.50 -20.01
C HIS A 390 -13.32 -37.26 -19.43
N GLU A 391 -13.56 -38.31 -18.64
CA GLU A 391 -12.52 -39.12 -17.98
C GLU A 391 -11.49 -38.26 -17.21
N ILE A 392 -11.98 -37.31 -16.42
CA ILE A 392 -11.14 -36.32 -15.72
C ILE A 392 -10.70 -36.85 -14.35
N PRO A 393 -9.41 -37.16 -14.11
CA PRO A 393 -8.91 -37.58 -12.82
C PRO A 393 -9.04 -36.46 -11.78
N LYS A 394 -9.14 -36.85 -10.50
CA LYS A 394 -9.26 -35.93 -9.36
C LYS A 394 -8.20 -34.84 -9.34
N SER A 395 -6.96 -35.14 -9.73
CA SER A 395 -5.86 -34.16 -9.78
C SER A 395 -6.09 -32.98 -10.74
N ARG A 396 -7.03 -33.08 -11.69
CA ARG A 396 -7.39 -32.04 -12.66
C ARG A 396 -8.72 -31.33 -12.33
N ILE A 397 -9.24 -31.54 -11.13
CA ILE A 397 -10.45 -30.90 -10.65
C ILE A 397 -10.06 -29.87 -9.57
N ILE A 398 -10.35 -28.61 -9.84
CA ILE A 398 -10.01 -27.47 -8.99
C ILE A 398 -11.31 -26.93 -8.39
N ILE A 399 -11.33 -26.75 -7.06
CA ILE A 399 -12.51 -26.31 -6.32
C ILE A 399 -12.18 -25.05 -5.53
N ARG A 400 -12.95 -23.99 -5.79
CA ARG A 400 -12.82 -22.64 -5.19
C ARG A 400 -14.19 -22.14 -4.77
N HIS A 401 -14.74 -22.75 -3.72
CA HIS A 401 -16.09 -22.45 -3.21
C HIS A 401 -16.09 -21.47 -2.02
N GLY A 402 -14.94 -20.85 -1.73
CA GLY A 402 -14.75 -20.00 -0.55
C GLY A 402 -14.34 -20.79 0.68
N THR A 403 -14.29 -20.10 1.81
CA THR A 403 -13.80 -20.62 3.09
C THR A 403 -14.92 -20.62 4.14
N ASN A 404 -14.80 -21.46 5.18
CA ASN A 404 -15.75 -21.45 6.30
C ASN A 404 -15.21 -20.56 7.43
N ARG A 405 -15.55 -19.28 7.39
CA ARG A 405 -15.00 -18.28 8.32
C ARG A 405 -15.48 -18.49 9.76
N LEU A 406 -16.78 -18.77 9.95
CA LEU A 406 -17.39 -18.84 11.28
C LEU A 406 -16.91 -20.04 12.09
N SER A 407 -16.62 -21.19 11.45
CA SER A 407 -16.12 -22.37 12.18
C SER A 407 -14.77 -22.14 12.85
N GLU A 408 -13.94 -21.24 12.30
CA GLU A 408 -12.65 -20.90 12.92
C GLU A 408 -12.87 -20.16 14.25
N PHE A 409 -13.88 -19.27 14.33
CA PHE A 409 -14.25 -18.59 15.58
C PHE A 409 -14.85 -19.54 16.61
N GLU A 410 -15.70 -20.47 16.19
CA GLU A 410 -16.33 -21.45 17.07
C GLU A 410 -15.30 -22.30 17.82
N SER A 411 -14.18 -22.62 17.17
CA SER A 411 -13.10 -23.40 17.79
C SER A 411 -12.28 -22.62 18.82
N VAL A 412 -12.39 -21.30 18.84
CA VAL A 412 -11.53 -20.38 19.62
C VAL A 412 -12.31 -19.66 20.72
N LEU A 413 -13.58 -19.36 20.50
CA LEU A 413 -14.38 -18.56 21.40
C LEU A 413 -15.28 -19.42 22.28
N CYS A 414 -15.51 -18.99 23.52
CA CYS A 414 -16.62 -19.52 24.30
C CYS A 414 -17.97 -19.27 23.60
N GLU A 415 -19.00 -20.04 23.97
CA GLU A 415 -20.31 -20.03 23.30
C GLU A 415 -20.93 -18.62 23.23
N ASP A 416 -20.79 -17.83 24.31
CA ASP A 416 -21.35 -16.48 24.37
C ASP A 416 -20.65 -15.51 23.42
N PHE A 417 -19.32 -15.51 23.35
CA PHE A 417 -18.59 -14.67 22.39
C PHE A 417 -18.82 -15.12 20.95
N TYR A 418 -18.91 -16.43 20.70
CA TYR A 418 -19.23 -16.94 19.37
C TYR A 418 -20.62 -16.47 18.90
N LYS A 419 -21.63 -16.45 19.78
CA LYS A 419 -22.96 -15.90 19.46
C LYS A 419 -22.90 -14.43 19.04
N HIS A 420 -22.06 -13.61 19.69
CA HIS A 420 -21.85 -12.21 19.28
C HIS A 420 -21.22 -12.11 17.89
N VAL A 421 -20.17 -12.90 17.60
CA VAL A 421 -19.54 -12.94 16.27
C VAL A 421 -20.53 -13.35 15.20
N LYS A 422 -21.32 -14.40 15.45
CA LYS A 422 -22.33 -14.88 14.51
C LYS A 422 -23.39 -13.82 14.23
N THR A 423 -23.86 -13.14 15.27
CA THR A 423 -24.85 -12.06 15.16
C THR A 423 -24.30 -10.88 14.36
N ALA A 424 -23.05 -10.46 14.64
CA ALA A 424 -22.36 -9.41 13.90
C ALA A 424 -22.18 -9.76 12.41
N ALA A 425 -21.81 -11.01 12.11
CA ALA A 425 -21.66 -11.51 10.74
C ALA A 425 -22.98 -11.48 9.96
N GLU A 426 -24.08 -11.88 10.59
CA GLU A 426 -25.42 -11.91 9.98
C GLU A 426 -25.97 -10.50 9.77
N ALA A 427 -25.76 -9.60 10.74
CA ALA A 427 -26.26 -8.23 10.71
C ALA A 427 -25.41 -7.27 9.86
N LYS A 428 -24.17 -7.65 9.51
CA LYS A 428 -23.17 -6.79 8.83
C LYS A 428 -22.95 -5.45 9.53
N THR A 429 -22.99 -5.46 10.86
CA THR A 429 -22.87 -4.25 11.70
C THR A 429 -21.42 -3.81 11.93
N HIS A 430 -20.46 -4.59 11.43
CA HIS A 430 -19.02 -4.46 11.70
C HIS A 430 -18.22 -4.41 10.40
N GLU A 431 -18.77 -3.80 9.34
CA GLU A 431 -18.03 -3.60 8.10
C GLU A 431 -16.86 -2.63 8.31
N GLN A 432 -15.68 -3.00 7.82
CA GLN A 432 -14.40 -2.34 8.06
C GLN A 432 -13.79 -1.88 6.74
N THR A 433 -13.58 -0.57 6.66
CA THR A 433 -12.96 0.05 5.49
C THR A 433 -11.51 -0.41 5.29
N GLU A 434 -11.14 -0.59 4.02
CA GLU A 434 -9.75 -0.74 3.56
C GLU A 434 -9.16 0.55 2.98
N GLU A 435 -9.81 1.68 3.25
CA GLU A 435 -9.25 3.02 3.05
C GLU A 435 -8.37 3.42 4.24
N MET A 436 -7.32 4.17 3.96
CA MET A 436 -6.38 4.66 4.99
C MET A 436 -7.08 5.66 5.92
N GLY A 437 -7.12 5.36 7.22
CA GLY A 437 -7.70 6.24 8.25
C GLY A 437 -6.68 7.11 9.00
N TRP A 438 -5.38 6.97 8.73
CA TRP A 438 -4.32 7.74 9.39
C TRP A 438 -3.81 8.90 8.53
N GLN A 439 -3.10 9.83 9.17
CA GLN A 439 -2.49 10.99 8.49
C GLN A 439 -1.08 10.63 7.98
N GLY A 440 -0.75 11.12 6.79
CA GLY A 440 0.53 10.83 6.14
C GLY A 440 1.72 11.45 6.85
N GLY A 441 2.77 10.67 7.10
CA GLY A 441 3.93 11.09 7.87
C GLY A 441 3.77 10.99 9.38
N TYR A 442 2.59 10.69 9.90
CA TYR A 442 2.35 10.74 11.35
C TYR A 442 1.98 9.39 11.92
N PHE A 443 2.27 8.30 11.21
CA PHE A 443 1.97 6.98 11.75
C PHE A 443 2.75 6.70 13.04
N ASP A 444 4.02 7.08 13.08
CA ASP A 444 4.92 6.83 14.22
C ASP A 444 4.81 7.91 15.30
N GLU A 445 4.04 8.96 15.04
CA GLU A 445 3.76 9.99 16.03
C GLU A 445 2.91 9.37 17.15
N GLN A 446 3.43 9.43 18.37
CA GLN A 446 2.64 9.22 19.57
C GLN A 446 1.72 10.43 19.69
N ASP A 447 0.42 10.25 19.96
CA ASP A 447 -0.57 11.32 20.20
C ASP A 447 -0.20 12.10 21.48
N LEU A 448 0.95 12.77 21.46
CA LEU A 448 1.53 13.58 22.50
C LEU A 448 1.09 15.03 22.24
N ASP A 449 0.60 15.67 23.29
CA ASP A 449 0.36 17.11 23.34
C ASP A 449 1.71 17.84 23.32
N LEU A 450 2.30 17.92 22.12
CA LEU A 450 3.67 18.37 21.83
C LEU A 450 3.78 19.90 21.88
N THR A 451 3.41 20.47 23.02
CA THR A 451 3.58 21.90 23.33
C THR A 451 4.94 22.21 23.97
N SER A 452 5.72 21.20 24.37
CA SER A 452 7.07 21.38 24.90
C SER A 452 8.12 21.34 23.79
N ASP A 453 8.82 22.46 23.57
CA ASP A 453 10.01 22.60 22.71
C ASP A 453 11.17 21.62 23.06
N GLU A 454 11.09 20.88 24.16
CA GLU A 454 12.21 20.16 24.81
C GLU A 454 12.39 18.69 24.41
N GLU A 455 11.61 18.14 23.47
CA GLU A 455 11.86 16.76 23.00
C GLU A 455 13.06 16.66 22.04
N ASP A 456 13.85 15.59 22.25
CA ASP A 456 15.07 15.21 21.53
C ASP A 456 14.89 15.28 20.00
N GLU A 457 15.68 16.13 19.35
CA GLU A 457 15.70 16.26 17.87
C GLU A 457 15.92 14.91 17.17
N GLU A 458 16.54 13.94 17.84
CA GLU A 458 16.78 12.58 17.33
C GLU A 458 15.49 11.76 17.18
N ILE A 459 14.51 11.94 18.07
CA ILE A 459 13.19 11.27 17.98
C ILE A 459 12.37 11.90 16.84
N LYS A 460 12.39 13.24 16.74
CA LYS A 460 11.74 13.98 15.65
C LYS A 460 12.32 13.64 14.27
N GLN A 461 13.58 13.19 14.17
CA GLN A 461 14.20 12.75 12.92
C GLN A 461 13.60 11.45 12.35
N GLN A 462 13.05 10.60 13.22
CA GLN A 462 12.42 9.33 12.85
C GLN A 462 10.95 9.51 12.46
N TRP A 463 10.31 10.57 12.96
CA TRP A 463 8.94 10.93 12.58
C TRP A 463 8.87 11.39 11.11
N ARG A 464 7.71 11.21 10.48
CA ARG A 464 7.44 11.65 9.10
C ARG A 464 8.16 10.90 8.00
N GLN A 465 8.68 9.72 8.26
CA GLN A 465 9.20 8.89 7.17
C GLN A 465 8.10 8.05 6.56
N GLU A 466 7.96 8.18 5.24
CA GLU A 466 7.06 7.36 4.42
C GLU A 466 7.88 6.58 3.41
N TYR A 467 7.28 5.54 2.82
CA TYR A 467 7.96 4.74 1.80
C TYR A 467 8.48 5.62 0.66
N LEU A 468 9.79 5.54 0.43
CA LEU A 468 10.49 6.17 -0.68
C LEU A 468 11.09 5.05 -1.54
N PRO A 469 10.67 4.90 -2.80
CA PRO A 469 11.29 3.94 -3.70
C PRO A 469 12.79 4.20 -3.85
N SER A 470 13.63 3.18 -3.61
CA SER A 470 15.09 3.32 -3.74
C SER A 470 15.55 3.77 -5.15
N PRO A 471 14.89 3.39 -6.27
CA PRO A 471 15.23 3.96 -7.57
C PRO A 471 14.98 5.45 -7.66
N LEU A 472 13.85 5.92 -7.14
CA LEU A 472 13.57 7.34 -7.08
C LEU A 472 14.59 8.07 -6.20
N GLU A 473 14.93 7.50 -5.05
CA GLU A 473 15.95 8.07 -4.16
C GLU A 473 17.28 8.26 -4.89
N THR A 474 17.74 7.21 -5.57
CA THR A 474 18.99 7.24 -6.33
C THR A 474 18.97 8.26 -7.46
N ILE A 475 17.85 8.33 -8.20
CA ILE A 475 17.69 9.28 -9.31
C ILE A 475 17.63 10.72 -8.81
N ALA A 476 16.90 10.95 -7.72
CA ALA A 476 16.79 12.26 -7.07
C ALA A 476 18.15 12.71 -6.54
N GLU A 477 18.87 11.86 -5.82
CA GLU A 477 20.22 12.14 -5.29
C GLU A 477 21.20 12.48 -6.42
N SER A 478 21.16 11.71 -7.52
CA SER A 478 22.01 11.97 -8.69
C SER A 478 21.72 13.34 -9.31
N PHE A 479 20.44 13.71 -9.41
CA PHE A 479 20.02 15.00 -9.93
C PHE A 479 20.41 16.16 -9.00
N THR A 480 20.18 16.03 -7.69
CA THR A 480 20.54 17.07 -6.72
C THR A 480 22.04 17.24 -6.60
N CYS A 481 22.83 16.16 -6.70
CA CYS A 481 24.28 16.23 -6.79
C CYS A 481 24.76 16.98 -8.03
N ALA A 482 24.12 16.78 -9.20
CA ALA A 482 24.46 17.52 -10.41
C ALA A 482 24.16 19.03 -10.26
N VAL A 483 23.01 19.38 -9.69
CA VAL A 483 22.65 20.78 -9.39
C VAL A 483 23.62 21.39 -8.37
N ALA A 484 23.92 20.68 -7.28
CA ALA A 484 24.88 21.11 -6.27
C ALA A 484 26.28 21.33 -6.88
N GLY A 485 26.72 20.43 -7.76
CA GLY A 485 27.96 20.56 -8.51
C GLY A 485 27.99 21.82 -9.38
N TYR A 486 26.92 22.09 -10.13
CA TYR A 486 26.79 23.33 -10.90
C TYR A 486 26.89 24.58 -10.02
N LEU A 487 26.15 24.59 -8.90
CA LEU A 487 26.14 25.72 -7.97
C LEU A 487 27.49 25.92 -7.26
N SER A 488 28.22 24.85 -6.98
CA SER A 488 29.48 24.88 -6.25
C SER A 488 30.62 25.61 -6.97
N VAL A 489 30.55 25.73 -8.30
CA VAL A 489 31.60 26.37 -9.12
C VAL A 489 31.85 27.82 -8.69
N ASP A 490 30.77 28.54 -8.38
CA ASP A 490 30.79 29.96 -8.02
C ASP A 490 30.37 30.18 -6.56
N HIS A 491 30.30 29.13 -5.74
CA HIS A 491 29.93 29.21 -4.33
C HIS A 491 31.19 29.25 -3.44
N PRO A 492 31.26 30.12 -2.42
CA PRO A 492 32.38 30.16 -1.49
C PRO A 492 32.55 28.84 -0.73
N ALA A 493 33.73 28.20 -0.83
CA ALA A 493 33.99 26.89 -0.22
C ALA A 493 33.89 26.87 1.32
N ASP A 494 33.95 28.04 1.97
CA ASP A 494 33.82 28.24 3.41
C ASP A 494 32.37 28.50 3.88
N LYS A 495 31.41 28.50 2.96
CA LYS A 495 29.99 28.69 3.26
C LYS A 495 29.18 27.45 2.94
N ARG A 496 28.10 27.22 3.69
CA ARG A 496 27.21 26.08 3.44
C ARG A 496 26.37 26.30 2.17
N LEU A 497 26.18 25.22 1.42
CA LEU A 497 25.22 25.11 0.32
C LEU A 497 24.50 23.77 0.44
N ARG A 498 23.17 23.77 0.35
CA ARG A 498 22.37 22.54 0.31
C ARG A 498 21.39 22.55 -0.85
N VAL A 499 21.18 21.38 -1.43
CA VAL A 499 20.21 21.10 -2.48
C VAL A 499 19.48 19.80 -2.13
N THR A 500 18.16 19.78 -2.27
CA THR A 500 17.36 18.56 -2.14
C THR A 500 16.12 18.63 -3.03
N LEU A 501 15.54 17.49 -3.37
CA LEU A 501 14.32 17.39 -4.17
C LEU A 501 13.17 16.87 -3.30
N HIS A 502 12.02 17.52 -3.37
CA HIS A 502 10.78 17.02 -2.79
C HIS A 502 9.82 16.57 -3.90
N ARG A 503 9.09 15.48 -3.71
CA ARG A 503 7.93 15.09 -4.54
C ARG A 503 6.63 15.41 -3.84
N ARG A 504 5.59 15.68 -4.62
CA ARG A 504 4.22 15.77 -4.12
C ARG A 504 3.62 14.37 -4.01
N LEU A 505 2.97 14.06 -2.89
CA LEU A 505 2.21 12.83 -2.68
C LEU A 505 0.84 13.15 -2.06
N ALA A 506 -0.13 12.28 -2.32
CA ALA A 506 -1.33 12.16 -1.48
C ALA A 506 -1.16 10.94 -0.57
N ILE A 507 -1.49 11.07 0.71
CA ILE A 507 -1.52 9.98 1.68
C ILE A 507 -2.82 10.10 2.47
N GLY A 508 -3.73 9.15 2.27
CA GLY A 508 -5.10 9.27 2.76
C GLY A 508 -5.75 10.58 2.28
N PRO A 509 -6.29 11.43 3.18
CA PRO A 509 -6.90 12.70 2.80
C PRO A 509 -5.90 13.84 2.60
N GLU A 510 -4.62 13.68 2.95
CA GLU A 510 -3.66 14.78 2.98
C GLU A 510 -2.76 14.82 1.72
N THR A 511 -2.43 16.03 1.27
CA THR A 511 -1.30 16.23 0.35
C THR A 511 -0.06 16.58 1.16
N VAL A 512 1.04 15.90 0.87
CA VAL A 512 2.34 16.12 1.51
C VAL A 512 3.44 16.32 0.47
N LEU A 513 4.53 16.97 0.88
CA LEU A 513 5.80 17.00 0.17
C LEU A 513 6.75 16.02 0.84
N GLN A 514 7.22 15.01 0.10
CA GLN A 514 8.21 14.05 0.59
C GLN A 514 9.59 14.38 0.03
N GLN A 515 10.59 14.49 0.90
CA GLN A 515 11.99 14.61 0.52
C GLN A 515 12.46 13.31 -0.15
N CYS A 516 12.91 13.41 -1.40
CA CYS A 516 13.27 12.27 -2.24
C CYS A 516 14.71 11.80 -2.06
N CYS A 517 15.58 12.57 -1.41
CA CYS A 517 17.01 12.26 -1.31
C CYS A 517 17.62 13.01 -0.14
N ASN A 518 18.87 12.71 0.22
CA ASN A 518 19.55 13.52 1.23
C ASN A 518 19.91 14.90 0.66
N TYR A 519 20.39 15.80 1.52
CA TYR A 519 20.92 17.07 1.06
C TYR A 519 22.28 16.84 0.38
N SER A 520 22.42 17.33 -0.84
CA SER A 520 23.69 17.36 -1.59
C SER A 520 24.27 18.79 -1.57
N GLY A 521 25.60 18.97 -1.57
CA GLY A 521 26.22 20.30 -1.48
C GLY A 521 27.56 20.35 -0.75
N ILE A 522 27.88 21.52 -0.18
CA ILE A 522 29.17 21.83 0.47
C ILE A 522 28.93 22.17 1.95
N LEU A 523 29.84 21.71 2.82
CA LEU A 523 29.77 21.89 4.28
C LEU A 523 28.45 21.38 4.89
N ILE A 524 28.00 20.22 4.41
CA ILE A 524 26.82 19.54 4.97
C ILE A 524 27.23 18.73 6.18
N GLU A 525 26.60 19.02 7.32
CA GLU A 525 26.74 18.22 8.53
C GLU A 525 26.06 16.87 8.36
N ASP A 526 26.73 15.79 8.77
CA ASP A 526 26.18 14.44 8.78
C ASP A 526 25.24 14.27 9.98
N ASN A 527 24.00 14.74 9.81
CA ASN A 527 22.92 14.66 10.79
C ASN A 527 22.01 13.46 10.54
N GLY A 528 22.52 12.40 9.89
CA GLY A 528 21.78 11.19 9.54
C GLY A 528 20.88 11.32 8.30
N PRO A 529 20.23 10.22 7.88
CA PRO A 529 19.40 10.18 6.68
C PRO A 529 18.14 11.04 6.85
N THR A 530 17.83 11.80 5.81
CA THR A 530 16.69 12.71 5.70
C THR A 530 15.75 12.36 4.55
N ALA A 531 16.17 11.48 3.65
CA ALA A 531 15.34 10.93 2.59
C ALA A 531 14.10 10.22 3.16
N GLY A 532 12.97 10.35 2.46
CA GLY A 532 11.69 9.75 2.85
C GLY A 532 10.84 10.60 3.81
N ARG A 533 11.40 11.68 4.38
CA ARG A 533 10.67 12.59 5.27
C ARG A 533 9.56 13.34 4.56
N THR A 534 8.41 13.49 5.20
CA THR A 534 7.24 14.21 4.67
C THR A 534 6.95 15.49 5.44
N PHE A 535 6.35 16.44 4.73
CA PHE A 535 5.93 17.73 5.25
C PHE A 535 4.53 18.05 4.72
N PRO A 536 3.65 18.69 5.51
CA PRO A 536 2.37 19.16 4.98
C PRO A 536 2.61 20.07 3.77
N ALA A 537 1.79 19.90 2.74
CA ALA A 537 1.99 20.54 1.44
C ALA A 537 2.01 22.07 1.47
N ALA A 538 1.32 22.71 2.41
CA ALA A 538 1.24 24.18 2.52
C ALA A 538 2.25 24.78 3.52
N ASN A 539 3.36 24.09 3.80
CA ASN A 539 4.37 24.53 4.77
C ASN A 539 5.65 25.04 4.13
N GLY A 540 6.21 26.09 4.73
CA GLY A 540 7.51 26.66 4.35
C GLY A 540 7.54 27.20 2.92
N ALA A 541 8.74 27.58 2.47
CA ALA A 541 8.93 28.09 1.11
C ALA A 541 8.64 27.05 0.02
N ILE A 542 8.85 25.75 0.31
CA ILE A 542 8.49 24.67 -0.61
C ILE A 542 6.98 24.57 -0.81
N GLY A 543 6.20 24.76 0.25
CA GLY A 543 4.74 24.80 0.17
C GLY A 543 4.24 26.04 -0.55
N LEU A 544 4.92 27.18 -0.37
CA LEU A 544 4.62 28.40 -1.13
C LEU A 544 4.84 28.20 -2.64
N ALA A 545 5.95 27.55 -3.03
CA ALA A 545 6.20 27.19 -4.43
C ALA A 545 5.12 26.23 -4.98
N LEU A 546 4.67 25.28 -4.16
CA LEU A 546 3.61 24.34 -4.50
C LEU A 546 2.25 25.02 -4.70
N CYS A 547 1.82 25.86 -3.75
CA CYS A 547 0.52 26.54 -3.77
C CYS A 547 0.40 27.53 -4.92
N HIS A 548 1.47 28.30 -5.19
CA HIS A 548 1.45 29.35 -6.21
C HIS A 548 1.93 28.90 -7.59
N GLN A 549 2.54 27.72 -7.70
CA GLN A 549 3.16 27.23 -8.94
C GLN A 549 4.21 28.21 -9.50
N GLN A 550 4.94 28.89 -8.62
CA GLN A 550 5.96 29.90 -8.95
C GLN A 550 7.25 29.63 -8.20
N VAL A 551 8.36 30.16 -8.71
CA VAL A 551 9.65 30.09 -8.03
C VAL A 551 9.63 31.04 -6.85
N ILE A 552 10.02 30.54 -5.68
CA ILE A 552 10.20 31.35 -4.47
C ILE A 552 11.70 31.54 -4.27
N ARG A 553 12.16 32.76 -4.05
CA ARG A 553 13.57 33.04 -3.71
C ARG A 553 13.70 34.18 -2.71
N THR A 554 14.88 34.28 -2.09
CA THR A 554 15.27 35.46 -1.31
C THR A 554 15.46 36.68 -2.22
N ARG A 555 14.91 37.83 -1.81
CA ARG A 555 15.11 39.13 -2.46
C ARG A 555 16.58 39.55 -2.38
N GLU A 556 17.03 40.29 -3.37
CA GLU A 556 18.38 40.86 -3.33
C GLU A 556 18.55 41.83 -2.16
N ASN A 557 19.67 41.72 -1.45
CA ASN A 557 20.01 42.48 -0.25
C ASN A 557 19.00 42.30 0.91
N ALA A 558 18.28 41.18 0.95
CA ALA A 558 17.34 40.91 2.03
C ALA A 558 18.06 40.78 3.39
N ASP A 559 17.49 41.37 4.43
CA ASP A 559 17.98 41.17 5.79
C ASP A 559 17.72 39.73 6.26
N LYS A 560 18.74 39.11 6.84
CA LYS A 560 18.69 37.74 7.39
C LYS A 560 17.62 37.57 8.47
N GLY A 561 17.38 38.61 9.27
CA GLY A 561 16.32 38.63 10.28
C GLY A 561 14.92 38.58 9.65
N PHE A 562 14.71 39.30 8.55
CA PHE A 562 13.47 39.21 7.76
C PHE A 562 13.30 37.86 7.09
N LEU A 563 14.36 37.27 6.54
CA LEU A 563 14.29 35.92 5.98
C LEU A 563 13.86 34.89 7.03
N ARG A 564 14.41 34.98 8.24
CA ARG A 564 13.99 34.13 9.37
C ARG A 564 12.55 34.41 9.81
N ALA A 565 12.10 35.65 9.77
CA ALA A 565 10.72 36.01 10.14
C ALA A 565 9.71 35.44 9.12
N ASP A 566 10.00 35.59 7.83
CA ASP A 566 9.20 35.03 6.74
C ASP A 566 9.18 33.48 6.80
N ALA A 567 10.33 32.84 7.03
CA ALA A 567 10.39 31.39 7.18
C ALA A 567 9.50 30.91 8.35
N ARG A 568 9.54 31.61 9.49
CA ARG A 568 8.70 31.29 10.65
C ARG A 568 7.21 31.51 10.40
N SER A 569 6.82 32.51 9.60
CA SER A 569 5.40 32.76 9.31
C SER A 569 4.80 31.71 8.37
N LEU A 570 5.63 31.03 7.58
CA LEU A 570 5.22 29.97 6.65
C LEU A 570 5.14 28.58 7.31
N ASP A 571 5.59 28.42 8.56
CA ASP A 571 5.54 27.16 9.30
C ASP A 571 4.31 27.12 10.23
N VAL A 572 3.38 26.19 10.00
CA VAL A 572 2.17 26.02 10.85
C VAL A 572 2.43 25.21 12.10
N VAL A 573 3.47 24.38 12.09
CA VAL A 573 3.62 23.29 13.05
C VAL A 573 4.92 23.49 13.82
N VAL A 574 4.82 23.60 15.15
CA VAL A 574 5.94 23.64 16.14
C VAL A 574 6.96 22.51 15.92
N LYS A 575 6.60 21.47 15.16
CA LYS A 575 7.34 20.24 14.90
C LYS A 575 8.19 20.26 13.60
N ALA A 576 8.17 21.32 12.80
CA ALA A 576 9.07 21.47 11.66
C ALA A 576 10.46 21.92 12.13
N ARG A 577 11.55 21.44 11.48
CA ARG A 577 12.90 21.88 11.81
C ARG A 577 13.04 23.38 11.56
N LYS A 578 13.49 24.10 12.57
CA LYS A 578 13.79 25.53 12.46
C LYS A 578 14.88 25.71 11.40
N MET A 579 14.68 26.65 10.49
CA MET A 579 15.70 27.04 9.52
C MET A 579 17.01 27.36 10.25
N SER A 580 18.13 26.82 9.76
CA SER A 580 19.44 27.07 10.36
C SER A 580 19.66 28.56 10.48
N GLY A 581 20.21 28.97 11.63
CA GLY A 581 20.55 30.36 11.88
C GLY A 581 21.45 30.92 10.78
N ASN A 582 22.30 30.12 10.14
CA ASN A 582 23.29 30.65 9.21
C ASN A 582 22.75 30.95 7.80
N VAL A 583 21.55 30.48 7.44
CA VAL A 583 20.97 30.68 6.10
C VAL A 583 20.74 32.17 5.81
N GLU A 584 21.25 32.61 4.66
CA GLU A 584 21.13 33.99 4.16
C GLU A 584 20.49 34.07 2.77
N SER A 585 20.44 32.97 2.04
CA SER A 585 19.75 32.90 0.75
C SER A 585 19.10 31.54 0.57
N MET A 586 17.93 31.51 -0.07
CA MET A 586 17.21 30.29 -0.40
C MET A 586 16.43 30.41 -1.72
N ALA A 587 16.13 29.26 -2.33
CA ALA A 587 15.23 29.16 -3.47
C ALA A 587 14.44 27.84 -3.44
N ALA A 588 13.17 27.90 -3.86
CA ALA A 588 12.29 26.76 -4.07
C ALA A 588 11.72 26.84 -5.48
N VAL A 589 12.09 25.88 -6.33
CA VAL A 589 11.73 25.85 -7.76
C VAL A 589 10.73 24.72 -8.00
N PRO A 590 9.48 25.00 -8.40
CA PRO A 590 8.49 23.97 -8.65
C PRO A 590 8.79 23.21 -9.95
N LEU A 591 8.59 21.90 -9.94
CA LEU A 591 8.65 21.03 -11.11
C LEU A 591 7.23 20.91 -11.67
N LEU A 592 6.95 21.51 -12.83
CA LEU A 592 5.59 21.59 -13.38
C LEU A 592 5.31 20.52 -14.44
N THR A 593 4.05 20.13 -14.56
CA THR A 593 3.54 19.35 -15.69
C THR A 593 2.19 19.84 -16.19
N ASN A 594 1.91 19.62 -17.48
CA ASN A 594 0.59 19.82 -18.07
C ASN A 594 -0.19 18.50 -18.08
N ASN A 595 -1.39 18.50 -17.50
CA ASN A 595 -2.24 17.31 -17.37
C ASN A 595 -3.09 17.01 -18.63
N GLY A 596 -2.81 17.69 -19.74
CA GLY A 596 -3.57 17.61 -21.00
C GLY A 596 -4.25 18.93 -21.38
N VAL A 597 -4.87 18.96 -22.56
CA VAL A 597 -5.50 20.16 -23.12
C VAL A 597 -6.65 20.62 -22.21
N GLY A 598 -6.59 21.88 -21.76
CA GLY A 598 -7.63 22.51 -20.94
C GLY A 598 -7.58 22.18 -19.44
N THR A 599 -6.57 21.43 -18.98
CA THR A 599 -6.40 21.13 -17.55
C THR A 599 -5.37 22.07 -16.91
N PRO A 600 -5.58 22.50 -15.65
CA PRO A 600 -4.59 23.32 -14.94
C PRO A 600 -3.25 22.60 -14.82
N ARG A 601 -2.16 23.38 -14.85
CA ARG A 601 -0.82 22.89 -14.51
C ARG A 601 -0.83 22.30 -13.10
N SER A 602 -0.02 21.28 -12.90
CA SER A 602 0.20 20.69 -11.58
C SER A 602 1.69 20.63 -11.25
N VAL A 603 1.98 20.66 -9.94
CA VAL A 603 3.33 20.57 -9.41
C VAL A 603 3.62 19.12 -9.05
N LEU A 604 4.66 18.55 -9.65
CA LEU A 604 5.17 17.21 -9.40
C LEU A 604 6.01 17.14 -8.12
N GLY A 605 6.69 18.24 -7.80
CA GLY A 605 7.68 18.33 -6.74
C GLY A 605 8.30 19.72 -6.69
N VAL A 606 9.23 19.92 -5.77
CA VAL A 606 9.93 21.19 -5.56
C VAL A 606 11.40 20.91 -5.32
N LEU A 607 12.28 21.51 -6.14
CA LEU A 607 13.70 21.55 -5.87
C LEU A 607 13.97 22.66 -4.85
N TYR A 608 14.50 22.29 -3.69
CA TYR A 608 14.79 23.22 -2.60
C TYR A 608 16.29 23.42 -2.46
N MET A 609 16.70 24.67 -2.27
CA MET A 609 18.10 25.07 -2.15
C MET A 609 18.25 26.14 -1.07
N ASP A 610 19.29 26.04 -0.24
CA ASP A 610 19.66 27.08 0.72
C ASP A 610 21.18 27.27 0.82
N SER A 611 21.58 28.45 1.30
CA SER A 611 22.97 28.88 1.34
C SER A 611 23.24 29.86 2.48
N ASP A 612 24.43 29.80 3.04
CA ASP A 612 24.95 30.80 3.99
C ASP A 612 25.59 32.00 3.25
N GLN A 613 25.65 31.96 1.91
CA GLN A 613 26.03 33.10 1.07
C GLN A 613 24.77 33.93 0.75
N PRO A 614 24.73 35.23 1.11
CA PRO A 614 23.65 36.13 0.71
C PRO A 614 23.63 36.32 -0.81
N ASP A 615 22.47 36.69 -1.34
CA ASP A 615 22.25 37.01 -2.75
C ASP A 615 22.75 35.91 -3.73
N PHE A 616 22.66 34.66 -3.32
CA PHE A 616 23.22 33.56 -4.09
C PHE A 616 22.29 33.05 -5.19
N PHE A 617 20.98 32.98 -4.93
CA PHE A 617 19.99 32.48 -5.88
C PHE A 617 19.41 33.61 -6.75
N VAL A 618 20.27 34.23 -7.56
CA VAL A 618 19.88 35.29 -8.52
C VAL A 618 19.30 34.72 -9.82
N GLU A 619 18.53 35.55 -10.54
CA GLU A 619 17.74 35.14 -11.71
C GLU A 619 18.59 34.41 -12.78
N ASP A 620 19.76 34.94 -13.14
CA ASP A 620 20.59 34.33 -14.20
C ASP A 620 21.11 32.94 -13.83
N ARG A 621 21.34 32.68 -12.54
CA ARG A 621 21.72 31.36 -12.05
C ARG A 621 20.53 30.41 -12.05
N LEU A 622 19.35 30.89 -11.65
CA LEU A 622 18.12 30.11 -11.65
C LEU A 622 17.70 29.66 -13.06
N LYS A 623 17.92 30.48 -14.10
CA LYS A 623 17.65 30.09 -15.51
C LYS A 623 18.34 28.79 -15.93
N ASN A 624 19.58 28.57 -15.50
CA ASN A 624 20.28 27.31 -15.82
C ASN A 624 19.73 26.14 -15.01
N ILE A 625 19.32 26.37 -13.76
CA ILE A 625 18.63 25.36 -12.95
C ILE A 625 17.29 24.98 -13.59
N TYR A 626 16.54 25.94 -14.14
CA TYR A 626 15.30 25.65 -14.87
C TYR A 626 15.56 24.70 -16.05
N LYS A 627 16.63 24.95 -16.83
CA LYS A 627 17.04 24.04 -17.92
C LYS A 627 17.44 22.65 -17.41
N MET A 628 18.15 22.57 -16.28
CA MET A 628 18.51 21.28 -15.67
C MET A 628 17.25 20.51 -15.24
N ILE A 629 16.28 21.18 -14.63
CA ILE A 629 15.00 20.58 -14.23
C ILE A 629 14.21 20.11 -15.46
N THR A 630 14.08 20.95 -16.49
CA THR A 630 13.37 20.58 -17.72
C THR A 630 14.01 19.34 -18.36
N ASN A 631 15.33 19.31 -18.50
CA ASN A 631 16.04 18.15 -19.05
C ASN A 631 15.88 16.90 -18.18
N PHE A 632 15.90 17.06 -16.86
CA PHE A 632 15.61 15.98 -15.92
C PHE A 632 14.20 15.40 -16.16
N LEU A 633 13.17 16.25 -16.19
CA LEU A 633 11.79 15.81 -16.43
C LEU A 633 11.61 15.17 -17.82
N GLU A 634 12.20 15.75 -18.86
CA GLU A 634 12.18 15.16 -20.22
C GLU A 634 12.79 13.75 -20.24
N SER A 635 13.89 13.53 -19.50
CA SER A 635 14.51 12.21 -19.41
C SER A 635 13.60 11.16 -18.76
N LEU A 636 12.69 11.57 -17.86
CA LEU A 636 11.77 10.66 -17.17
C LEU A 636 10.63 10.16 -18.06
N LYS A 637 10.31 10.82 -19.17
CA LYS A 637 9.23 10.40 -20.09
C LYS A 637 9.42 8.99 -20.64
N HIS A 638 10.68 8.59 -20.81
CA HIS A 638 11.06 7.31 -21.39
C HIS A 638 11.50 6.28 -20.35
N ILE A 639 11.33 6.55 -19.05
CA ILE A 639 11.86 5.68 -18.00
C ILE A 639 11.27 4.26 -18.05
N ASN A 640 10.00 4.15 -18.44
CA ASN A 640 9.29 2.88 -18.61
C ASN A 640 9.76 2.07 -19.83
N GLN A 641 10.47 2.72 -20.77
CA GLN A 641 10.92 2.19 -22.06
C GLN A 641 12.44 1.94 -22.12
N THR A 642 13.13 2.05 -20.98
CA THR A 642 14.58 1.77 -20.92
C THR A 642 14.89 0.35 -21.41
N ARG A 643 16.09 0.15 -21.99
CA ARG A 643 16.54 -1.17 -22.47
C ARG A 643 16.49 -2.24 -21.38
N ALA A 644 16.85 -1.86 -20.15
CA ALA A 644 16.73 -2.75 -18.99
C ALA A 644 15.26 -3.04 -18.65
N GLY A 645 14.39 -2.05 -18.83
CA GLY A 645 12.95 -2.19 -18.67
C GLY A 645 12.55 -2.59 -17.25
N ARG A 646 13.33 -2.19 -16.23
CA ARG A 646 13.12 -2.54 -14.82
C ARG A 646 12.62 -1.40 -13.95
N LEU A 647 12.54 -0.19 -14.51
CA LEU A 647 11.99 0.97 -13.82
C LEU A 647 10.62 1.28 -14.36
N VAL A 648 9.73 1.70 -13.46
CA VAL A 648 8.40 2.15 -13.82
C VAL A 648 8.01 3.37 -12.98
N ASN A 649 7.40 4.36 -13.61
CA ASN A 649 6.84 5.52 -12.94
C ASN A 649 5.32 5.38 -12.81
N THR A 650 4.84 4.77 -11.71
CA THR A 650 3.42 4.47 -11.49
C THR A 650 2.71 5.55 -10.70
N SER A 651 1.45 5.82 -11.02
CA SER A 651 0.62 6.65 -10.14
C SER A 651 0.47 5.94 -8.79
N PHE A 652 0.41 6.71 -7.71
CA PHE A 652 0.39 6.20 -6.34
C PHE A 652 -0.70 6.98 -5.59
N TRP A 653 -1.58 6.30 -4.85
CA TRP A 653 -2.69 6.90 -4.08
C TRP A 653 -3.58 7.87 -4.86
N GLY A 654 -4.34 7.37 -5.84
CA GLY A 654 -5.36 8.15 -6.55
C GLY A 654 -4.84 9.45 -7.19
N GLU A 655 -5.74 10.27 -7.72
CA GLU A 655 -5.37 11.63 -8.10
C GLU A 655 -5.44 12.50 -6.84
N ALA A 656 -4.29 13.05 -6.42
CA ALA A 656 -4.21 14.14 -5.43
C ALA A 656 -4.90 15.45 -5.90
N ALA A 657 -5.67 15.39 -7.00
CA ALA A 657 -6.05 16.52 -7.84
C ALA A 657 -7.03 17.50 -7.16
N HIS A 658 -7.59 17.15 -6.01
CA HIS A 658 -8.66 17.95 -5.40
C HIS A 658 -8.54 18.19 -3.89
N THR A 659 -7.41 17.88 -3.26
CA THR A 659 -7.22 18.28 -1.86
C THR A 659 -7.04 19.80 -1.81
N VAL A 660 -7.92 20.48 -1.09
CA VAL A 660 -7.71 21.90 -0.74
C VAL A 660 -6.41 21.95 0.06
N LEU A 661 -5.46 22.75 -0.42
CA LEU A 661 -4.22 22.98 0.32
C LEU A 661 -4.53 24.00 1.42
N ASP A 662 -4.63 23.52 2.65
CA ASP A 662 -4.85 24.36 3.82
C ASP A 662 -3.52 24.56 4.57
N GLY A 663 -3.15 25.81 4.83
CA GLY A 663 -1.96 26.18 5.59
C GLY A 663 -1.45 27.60 5.31
N PRO A 664 -0.44 28.10 6.05
CA PRO A 664 0.09 29.45 5.96
C PRO A 664 0.48 29.82 4.54
N ALA A 665 1.18 28.94 3.82
CA ALA A 665 1.58 29.20 2.45
C ALA A 665 0.37 29.37 1.50
N ALA A 666 -0.73 28.66 1.74
CA ALA A 666 -1.96 28.82 0.96
C ALA A 666 -2.73 30.12 1.29
N THR A 667 -2.48 30.73 2.47
CA THR A 667 -3.09 32.01 2.85
C THR A 667 -2.37 33.23 2.30
N ILE A 668 -1.08 33.10 1.97
CA ILE A 668 -0.33 34.17 1.30
C ILE A 668 -0.94 34.38 -0.08
N LYS A 669 -1.37 35.60 -0.39
CA LYS A 669 -1.96 35.91 -1.72
C LYS A 669 -0.95 36.56 -2.64
N SER A 670 0.06 37.21 -2.06
CA SER A 670 1.07 37.99 -2.78
C SER A 670 2.34 38.09 -1.94
N THR A 671 3.49 38.23 -2.61
CA THR A 671 4.79 38.43 -1.93
C THR A 671 4.94 39.79 -1.26
N SER A 672 3.95 40.69 -1.41
CA SER A 672 3.81 41.87 -0.55
C SER A 672 3.62 41.52 0.92
N ASP A 673 3.16 40.30 1.20
CA ASP A 673 2.94 39.78 2.56
C ASP A 673 4.24 39.28 3.21
N LEU A 674 5.35 39.24 2.45
CA LEU A 674 6.66 38.72 2.84
C LEU A 674 7.76 39.78 2.65
N ARG A 675 8.70 39.87 3.59
CA ARG A 675 9.70 40.96 3.63
C ARG A 675 10.98 40.62 2.89
N ALA A 676 11.37 39.35 2.88
CA ALA A 676 12.62 38.83 2.34
C ALA A 676 12.41 37.83 1.21
N LEU A 677 11.22 37.27 1.03
CA LEU A 677 10.90 36.35 -0.05
C LEU A 677 10.12 37.02 -1.19
N GLU A 678 10.33 36.54 -2.41
CA GLU A 678 9.60 36.98 -3.60
C GLU A 678 9.30 35.85 -4.60
N PHE A 679 8.39 36.13 -5.53
CA PHE A 679 8.04 35.29 -6.67
C PHE A 679 8.96 35.68 -7.84
N ALA A 680 9.67 34.71 -8.40
CA ALA A 680 10.62 34.90 -9.49
C ALA A 680 10.27 34.03 -10.71
N GLY A 681 10.94 34.28 -11.83
CA GLY A 681 10.93 33.40 -13.00
C GLY A 681 9.58 33.19 -13.70
N ALA A 682 8.67 34.19 -13.70
CA ALA A 682 7.31 34.05 -14.24
C ALA A 682 7.27 33.63 -15.74
N ASP A 683 8.31 33.95 -16.51
CA ASP A 683 8.32 33.75 -17.97
C ASP A 683 8.95 32.42 -18.44
N GLU A 684 9.74 31.73 -17.60
CA GLU A 684 10.49 30.52 -17.97
C GLU A 684 10.46 29.42 -16.89
N LEU A 685 9.27 29.08 -16.39
CA LEU A 685 9.13 28.00 -15.41
C LEU A 685 9.43 26.62 -16.01
N PRO A 686 10.12 25.72 -15.28
CA PRO A 686 10.43 24.39 -15.78
C PRO A 686 9.18 23.51 -15.82
N VAL A 687 8.69 23.23 -17.04
CA VAL A 687 7.50 22.41 -17.29
C VAL A 687 7.82 21.29 -18.28
N ALA A 688 7.25 20.11 -18.07
CA ALA A 688 7.35 18.99 -19.00
C ALA A 688 6.01 18.27 -19.19
N ASP A 689 5.71 17.89 -20.44
CA ASP A 689 4.49 17.16 -20.80
C ASP A 689 4.63 15.65 -20.64
N GLY A 690 3.67 14.99 -20.00
CA GLY A 690 3.59 13.53 -19.98
C GLY A 690 4.33 12.83 -18.83
N VAL A 691 4.95 13.59 -17.92
CA VAL A 691 5.36 13.09 -16.59
C VAL A 691 4.33 13.55 -15.57
N LEU A 692 3.51 12.64 -15.07
CA LEU A 692 2.39 12.99 -14.18
C LEU A 692 2.69 12.77 -12.69
N GLN A 693 3.80 12.11 -12.37
CA GLN A 693 4.21 11.79 -11.00
C GLN A 693 5.72 11.55 -10.91
N LEU A 694 6.24 11.53 -9.68
CA LEU A 694 7.61 11.12 -9.36
C LEU A 694 7.57 9.91 -8.42
N ASN A 695 7.26 8.73 -8.98
CA ASN A 695 7.10 7.47 -8.24
C ASN A 695 7.80 6.35 -9.00
N ILE A 696 9.12 6.48 -9.12
CA ILE A 696 9.95 5.57 -9.90
C ILE A 696 10.32 4.38 -9.02
N ASP A 697 9.80 3.21 -9.33
CA ASP A 697 10.05 1.98 -8.58
C ASP A 697 10.57 0.86 -9.49
N PHE A 698 11.04 -0.21 -8.89
CA PHE A 698 11.44 -1.41 -9.59
C PHE A 698 10.20 -2.21 -10.04
N ARG A 699 10.34 -2.83 -11.21
CA ARG A 699 9.52 -3.96 -11.63
C ARG A 699 10.44 -5.13 -11.95
N ASP A 700 10.08 -6.31 -11.48
CA ASP A 700 10.93 -7.50 -11.62
C ASP A 700 11.23 -7.87 -13.08
N PHE A 701 10.31 -7.56 -14.00
CA PHE A 701 10.55 -7.82 -15.41
C PHE A 701 9.85 -6.81 -16.33
N ARG A 702 10.31 -6.79 -17.58
CA ARG A 702 9.71 -6.05 -18.68
C ARG A 702 8.43 -6.77 -19.18
N PRO A 703 7.32 -6.04 -19.42
CA PRO A 703 6.18 -6.58 -20.18
C PRO A 703 6.63 -7.15 -21.52
N VAL A 704 6.04 -8.27 -21.94
CA VAL A 704 6.25 -8.77 -23.30
C VAL A 704 5.42 -7.88 -24.25
N GLU A 705 6.12 -7.06 -25.05
CA GLU A 705 5.50 -6.18 -26.07
C GLU A 705 4.98 -6.93 -27.29
#